data_AF-A0A6A4BE51-F1
#
_entry.id   AF-A0A6A4BE51-F1
#
_cell.length_a   1.000
_cell.length_b   1.000
_cell.length_c   1.000
_cell.angle_alpha   90.00
_cell.angle_beta   90.00
_cell.angle_gamma   90.00
#
_symmetry.space_group_name_H-M   'P 1'
#
loop_
_entity.id
_entity.type
_entity.pdbx_description
1 polymer ?
#
loop_
_entity_poly.entity_id
_entity_poly.type
_entity_poly.pdbx_seq_one_letter_code
_entity_poly.pdbx_strand_id
1 'polypeptide(L)'
;MKSFRLRVLRVVWLLLSLVCTVQADTLIAKVLYDVKASCNGKVTPAVKATAVPTTATCYKNVACDVVDKMYSATYCPTTDATGGSWISSDFDRYFLEDIFGRGAEIAIVKTYQAGQACTFGNLTAITVYIADNQCHKTGATSSYIAVSALYGSAVKKFSATSDCTGASTAVSQTYDELVSGSCTGTKVSGSEGTTVYLSTVALYDTKDGDCQPRAVPTKVVSQVVEASCTSAFHNNCSGAGVPYTSTACSTFDELFQCFYSSFGYGSSDKHPIVFLWEYVAGKSCAATDLSGVTVYLADKKCHKTGKSASFRATRSIDGAVTIKTYATADCSGNEATNVDWDVAKATGNTCVDGADGVVDTLVGGWSATPLYLELAATFSKNTDECTSPGIPILLESTTVEVDACKVSGSCTAAGSLFTRTLCSSSVNIQDDAAAIFGRMPFVIVEAFHPGKSCAPAELDNITIYLADGRCHKTGDSTSYVATRTKGLLLPGSDDTITTYTDAVCTPDKEELELPITARQEGENSCGEYSWTGILDKLIYGGGYTPLYLQSTATFESGDNHCVSPIYLDTTVVGTNACTASEDCTAAGDLFTGTLCSSTATFKDDAVAAFHSTPFVVVETFTAGADCATTSLTSIKTYTADLKCHATGA
;
A
#
# COMPACT_ATOMS: atom_id res chain seq x y z
N MET A 1 65.78 19.56 17.02
CA MET A 1 66.70 18.57 16.42
C MET A 1 67.50 17.89 17.53
N LYS A 2 67.09 16.67 17.90
CA LYS A 2 67.80 15.80 18.85
C LYS A 2 67.89 14.41 18.22
N SER A 3 69.08 13.84 18.32
CA SER A 3 69.58 12.61 17.72
C SER A 3 68.96 11.34 18.29
N PHE A 4 68.67 10.36 17.44
CA PHE A 4 68.61 8.95 17.83
C PHE A 4 69.46 8.10 16.87
N ARG A 5 70.46 7.42 17.43
CA ARG A 5 71.42 6.56 16.74
C ARG A 5 70.85 5.14 16.59
N LEU A 6 71.07 4.55 15.42
CA LEU A 6 70.94 3.11 15.16
C LEU A 6 71.89 2.28 16.04
N ARG A 7 71.36 1.19 16.63
CA ARG A 7 72.04 -0.10 16.80
C ARG A 7 71.03 -1.25 16.72
N VAL A 8 71.23 -2.10 15.70
CA VAL A 8 71.03 -3.56 15.64
C VAL A 8 70.19 -4.20 16.77
N LEU A 9 69.04 -4.81 16.45
CA LEU A 9 68.53 -6.01 17.17
C LEU A 9 67.32 -6.70 16.49
N ARG A 10 67.30 -8.04 16.60
CA ARG A 10 66.18 -9.02 16.52
C ARG A 10 65.87 -9.74 15.19
N VAL A 11 66.68 -10.78 14.95
CA VAL A 11 66.21 -12.07 14.44
C VAL A 11 65.83 -12.94 15.66
N VAL A 12 64.85 -13.84 15.50
CA VAL A 12 64.34 -14.84 16.46
C VAL A 12 63.24 -14.33 17.44
N TRP A 13 61.99 -14.34 16.95
CA TRP A 13 60.78 -14.56 17.76
C TRP A 13 60.34 -16.02 17.54
N LEU A 14 61.12 -16.95 18.08
CA LEU A 14 60.82 -18.38 18.14
C LEU A 14 61.01 -18.81 19.59
N LEU A 15 60.02 -19.52 20.16
CA LEU A 15 59.97 -20.11 21.51
C LEU A 15 59.37 -19.25 22.63
N LEU A 16 58.07 -18.98 22.53
CA LEU A 16 57.14 -19.16 23.67
C LEU A 16 55.72 -19.53 23.17
N SER A 17 55.66 -20.50 22.26
CA SER A 17 54.43 -21.19 21.88
C SER A 17 54.55 -22.64 22.35
N LEU A 18 54.41 -22.87 23.65
CA LEU A 18 54.29 -24.22 24.18
C LEU A 18 53.13 -24.27 25.18
N VAL A 19 52.07 -24.95 24.70
CA VAL A 19 51.06 -25.71 25.43
C VAL A 19 50.07 -24.93 26.30
N CYS A 20 49.00 -24.49 25.65
CA CYS A 20 47.68 -24.95 26.06
C CYS A 20 46.88 -25.26 24.78
N THR A 21 47.11 -26.44 24.21
CA THR A 21 46.17 -27.02 23.25
C THR A 21 44.88 -27.31 24.00
N VAL A 22 43.93 -26.38 23.97
CA VAL A 22 42.58 -26.66 24.42
C VAL A 22 42.04 -27.68 23.41
N GLN A 23 41.84 -28.92 23.85
CA GLN A 23 41.27 -29.97 23.01
C GLN A 23 39.93 -29.49 22.47
N ALA A 24 39.76 -29.53 21.14
CA ALA A 24 38.44 -29.50 20.55
C ALA A 24 37.74 -30.80 20.94
N ASP A 25 36.70 -30.71 21.76
CA ASP A 25 35.88 -31.87 22.07
C ASP A 25 35.19 -32.34 20.78
N THR A 26 35.27 -33.65 20.51
CA THR A 26 34.76 -34.24 19.27
C THR A 26 33.32 -34.70 19.47
N LEU A 27 32.44 -34.35 18.55
CA LEU A 27 31.06 -34.86 18.50
C LEU A 27 30.98 -36.00 17.46
N ILE A 28 30.16 -37.01 17.74
CA ILE A 28 29.68 -37.93 16.71
C ILE A 28 28.24 -37.53 16.37
N ALA A 29 28.01 -37.08 15.14
CA ALA A 29 26.71 -36.69 14.64
C ALA A 29 26.13 -37.75 13.70
N LYS A 30 24.97 -38.31 14.06
CA LYS A 30 24.14 -39.14 13.17
C LYS A 30 23.11 -38.26 12.50
N VAL A 31 23.11 -38.23 11.17
CA VAL A 31 22.21 -37.41 10.35
C VAL A 31 21.27 -38.33 9.57
N LEU A 32 19.99 -37.97 9.52
CA LEU A 32 18.91 -38.70 8.85
C LEU A 32 18.37 -37.89 7.67
N TYR A 33 18.20 -38.58 6.55
CA TYR A 33 17.66 -38.05 5.29
C TYR A 33 16.46 -38.88 4.83
N ASP A 34 15.54 -38.21 4.17
CA ASP A 34 14.34 -38.76 3.53
C ASP A 34 14.67 -39.47 2.20
N VAL A 35 15.67 -38.98 1.47
CA VAL A 35 16.06 -39.48 0.14
C VAL A 35 17.54 -39.90 0.11
N LYS A 36 17.83 -41.04 -0.54
CA LYS A 36 19.20 -41.61 -0.64
C LYS A 36 20.19 -40.65 -1.27
N ALA A 37 19.74 -39.92 -2.30
CA ALA A 37 20.59 -39.02 -3.07
C ALA A 37 21.15 -37.88 -2.20
N SER A 38 20.39 -37.44 -1.20
CA SER A 38 20.70 -36.31 -0.32
C SER A 38 21.86 -36.57 0.63
N CYS A 39 22.13 -37.85 0.93
CA CYS A 39 23.27 -38.27 1.71
C CYS A 39 24.60 -38.27 0.91
N ASN A 40 24.55 -38.26 -0.43
CA ASN A 40 25.73 -38.21 -1.31
C ASN A 40 25.94 -36.87 -2.04
N GLY A 41 25.05 -35.89 -1.86
CA GLY A 41 25.13 -34.57 -2.51
C GLY A 41 23.81 -33.81 -2.39
N LYS A 42 23.89 -32.47 -2.45
CA LYS A 42 22.86 -31.45 -2.12
C LYS A 42 21.52 -31.53 -2.90
N VAL A 43 20.72 -32.59 -2.74
CA VAL A 43 19.41 -32.70 -3.42
C VAL A 43 18.23 -32.31 -2.51
N THR A 44 18.24 -32.71 -1.22
CA THR A 44 17.28 -32.26 -0.20
C THR A 44 17.97 -32.09 1.16
N PRO A 45 17.46 -31.20 2.05
CA PRO A 45 18.03 -31.01 3.38
C PRO A 45 17.83 -32.24 4.27
N ALA A 46 18.72 -32.43 5.25
CA ALA A 46 18.52 -33.42 6.31
C ALA A 46 17.21 -33.15 7.06
N VAL A 47 16.57 -34.20 7.56
CA VAL A 47 15.37 -34.04 8.39
C VAL A 47 15.72 -34.08 9.88
N LYS A 48 16.78 -34.77 10.31
CA LYS A 48 17.17 -34.81 11.73
C LYS A 48 18.65 -35.08 11.88
N ALA A 49 19.31 -34.40 12.82
CA ALA A 49 20.67 -34.70 13.24
C ALA A 49 20.71 -34.95 14.75
N THR A 50 21.55 -35.87 15.20
CA THR A 50 21.79 -36.12 16.64
C THR A 50 23.28 -36.24 16.87
N ALA A 51 23.85 -35.27 17.59
CA ALA A 51 25.25 -35.20 17.95
C ALA A 51 25.47 -35.50 19.44
N VAL A 52 26.44 -36.35 19.75
CA VAL A 52 26.76 -36.75 21.12
C VAL A 52 28.25 -36.51 21.38
N PRO A 53 28.63 -35.91 22.53
CA PRO A 53 30.03 -35.79 22.94
C PRO A 53 30.70 -37.16 23.05
N THR A 54 31.91 -37.28 22.51
CA THR A 54 32.68 -38.52 22.56
C THR A 54 34.15 -38.25 22.83
N THR A 55 34.78 -39.21 23.52
CA THR A 55 36.24 -39.30 23.62
C THR A 55 36.82 -40.32 22.64
N ALA A 56 35.97 -41.02 21.89
CA ALA A 56 36.39 -42.01 20.90
C ALA A 56 36.75 -41.33 19.57
N THR A 57 37.69 -41.93 18.83
CA THR A 57 38.03 -41.50 17.47
C THR A 57 36.79 -41.58 16.58
N CYS A 58 36.33 -40.44 16.06
CA CYS A 58 35.23 -40.39 15.13
C CYS A 58 35.72 -40.64 13.71
N TYR A 59 35.16 -41.65 13.04
CA TYR A 59 35.41 -41.91 11.62
C TYR A 59 34.20 -41.45 10.82
N LYS A 60 34.41 -40.47 9.93
CA LYS A 60 33.36 -40.01 9.00
C LYS A 60 32.96 -41.18 8.11
N ASN A 61 31.69 -41.56 8.16
CA ASN A 61 31.13 -42.60 7.31
C ASN A 61 29.91 -42.04 6.58
N VAL A 62 30.08 -41.79 5.28
CA VAL A 62 29.03 -41.28 4.37
C VAL A 62 28.34 -42.45 3.64
N ALA A 63 28.53 -43.69 4.08
CA ALA A 63 27.71 -44.80 3.59
C ALA A 63 26.27 -44.59 4.10
N CYS A 64 25.36 -44.30 3.17
CA CYS A 64 23.94 -44.10 3.44
C CYS A 64 23.26 -45.43 3.77
N ASP A 65 23.50 -45.93 4.98
CA ASP A 65 22.89 -47.15 5.48
C ASP A 65 21.38 -46.95 5.63
N VAL A 66 20.60 -47.93 5.17
CA VAL A 66 19.14 -47.88 5.27
C VAL A 66 18.72 -48.28 6.67
N VAL A 67 18.05 -47.37 7.36
CA VAL A 67 17.42 -47.63 8.67
C VAL A 67 15.93 -47.35 8.49
N ASP A 68 15.10 -48.40 8.51
CA ASP A 68 13.63 -48.28 8.44
C ASP A 68 13.11 -47.34 7.31
N LYS A 69 13.69 -47.47 6.11
CA LYS A 69 13.40 -46.64 4.91
C LYS A 69 13.91 -45.18 4.95
N MET A 70 14.63 -44.78 6.00
CA MET A 70 15.41 -43.55 6.07
C MET A 70 16.88 -43.84 5.72
N TYR A 71 17.62 -42.79 5.35
CA TYR A 71 19.05 -42.89 5.05
C TYR A 71 19.85 -42.20 6.15
N SER A 72 20.77 -42.94 6.79
CA SER A 72 21.59 -42.39 7.86
C SER A 72 23.05 -42.21 7.44
N ALA A 73 23.68 -41.13 7.90
CA ALA A 73 25.11 -40.87 7.71
C ALA A 73 25.75 -40.41 9.02
N THR A 74 27.05 -40.68 9.18
CA THR A 74 27.82 -40.31 10.36
C THR A 74 28.85 -39.24 10.03
N TYR A 75 28.77 -38.12 10.75
CA TYR A 75 29.66 -36.98 10.65
C TYR A 75 30.41 -36.77 11.97
N CYS A 76 31.57 -36.13 11.85
CA CYS A 76 32.49 -35.88 12.97
C CYS A 76 32.72 -34.37 13.13
N PRO A 77 31.72 -33.58 13.53
CA PRO A 77 31.92 -32.16 13.72
C PRO A 77 32.75 -31.89 14.98
N THR A 78 33.53 -30.82 14.93
CA THR A 78 34.28 -30.29 16.07
C THR A 78 33.60 -29.03 16.57
N THR A 79 33.58 -28.84 17.89
CA THR A 79 33.22 -27.54 18.49
C THR A 79 34.48 -26.87 19.00
N ASP A 80 34.71 -25.59 18.69
CA ASP A 80 35.68 -24.83 19.46
C ASP A 80 35.05 -24.57 20.85
N ALA A 81 35.68 -25.04 21.93
CA ALA A 81 35.10 -24.90 23.26
C ALA A 81 35.44 -23.53 23.91
N THR A 82 35.74 -22.50 23.11
CA THR A 82 36.42 -21.29 23.63
C THR A 82 35.51 -20.19 24.18
N GLY A 83 34.18 -20.33 24.11
CA GLY A 83 33.24 -19.34 24.65
C GLY A 83 32.21 -19.98 25.57
N GLY A 84 32.31 -19.73 26.89
CA GLY A 84 31.42 -20.26 27.93
C GLY A 84 29.95 -19.80 27.89
N SER A 85 29.35 -19.56 26.72
CA SER A 85 27.90 -19.28 26.63
C SER A 85 27.23 -19.68 25.31
N TRP A 86 27.96 -20.10 24.27
CA TRP A 86 27.37 -20.49 23.00
C TRP A 86 28.22 -21.61 22.42
N ILE A 87 27.60 -22.69 21.93
CA ILE A 87 28.31 -23.59 21.02
C ILE A 87 28.70 -22.70 19.85
N SER A 88 30.01 -22.52 19.65
CA SER A 88 30.59 -21.53 18.76
C SER A 88 30.32 -21.85 17.30
N SER A 89 30.60 -20.85 16.46
CA SER A 89 30.24 -20.73 15.05
C SER A 89 30.46 -21.96 14.17
N ASP A 90 31.34 -22.90 14.49
CA ASP A 90 31.64 -23.99 13.55
C ASP A 90 30.56 -25.07 13.45
N PHE A 91 29.92 -25.43 14.57
CA PHE A 91 28.80 -26.39 14.54
C PHE A 91 27.54 -25.73 13.97
N ASP A 92 27.15 -24.57 14.52
CA ASP A 92 25.89 -23.91 14.15
C ASP A 92 25.93 -23.26 12.75
N ARG A 93 27.09 -22.76 12.30
CA ARG A 93 27.22 -22.05 11.01
C ARG A 93 27.70 -22.91 9.86
N TYR A 94 28.66 -23.82 10.05
CA TYR A 94 29.22 -24.58 8.93
C TYR A 94 28.62 -25.98 8.83
N PHE A 95 28.55 -26.71 9.94
CA PHE A 95 28.02 -28.07 9.92
C PHE A 95 26.51 -28.12 9.65
N LEU A 96 25.71 -27.29 10.33
CA LEU A 96 24.26 -27.27 10.12
C LEU A 96 23.87 -26.70 8.74
N GLU A 97 24.53 -25.63 8.25
CA GLU A 97 24.32 -25.13 6.88
C GLU A 97 24.67 -26.19 5.82
N ASP A 98 25.70 -27.02 6.05
CA ASP A 98 26.10 -28.05 5.09
C ASP A 98 25.10 -29.20 4.97
N ILE A 99 24.43 -29.57 6.07
CA ILE A 99 23.52 -30.73 6.09
C ILE A 99 22.04 -30.36 5.95
N PHE A 100 21.61 -29.22 6.49
CA PHE A 100 20.24 -28.71 6.37
C PHE A 100 20.08 -27.66 5.27
N GLY A 101 21.18 -27.15 4.70
CA GLY A 101 21.15 -26.06 3.74
C GLY A 101 21.26 -24.69 4.43
N ARG A 102 21.86 -23.73 3.73
CA ARG A 102 21.99 -22.35 4.23
C ARG A 102 20.61 -21.70 4.31
N GLY A 103 20.27 -21.14 5.48
CA GLY A 103 18.99 -20.46 5.72
C GLY A 103 17.84 -21.39 6.08
N ALA A 104 18.11 -22.67 6.37
CA ALA A 104 17.06 -23.60 6.81
C ALA A 104 16.52 -23.24 8.20
N GLU A 105 15.19 -23.29 8.34
CA GLU A 105 14.48 -23.22 9.62
C GLU A 105 14.73 -24.52 10.40
N ILE A 106 15.39 -24.44 11.56
CA ILE A 106 15.78 -25.61 12.37
C ILE A 106 15.48 -25.40 13.85
N ALA A 107 15.10 -26.48 14.53
CA ALA A 107 14.95 -26.53 15.99
C ALA A 107 16.06 -27.39 16.60
N ILE A 108 16.80 -26.82 17.54
CA ILE A 108 17.96 -27.41 18.23
C ILE A 108 17.57 -27.72 19.68
N VAL A 109 17.63 -28.98 20.06
CA VAL A 109 17.37 -29.50 21.40
C VAL A 109 18.68 -29.96 22.04
N LYS A 110 19.14 -29.26 23.07
CA LYS A 110 20.34 -29.61 23.86
C LYS A 110 19.90 -30.33 25.14
N THR A 111 20.43 -31.52 25.38
CA THR A 111 20.13 -32.32 26.57
C THR A 111 21.35 -32.31 27.49
N TYR A 112 21.14 -32.14 28.79
CA TYR A 112 22.19 -32.08 29.81
C TYR A 112 21.97 -33.16 30.88
N GLN A 113 23.01 -33.46 31.65
CA GLN A 113 22.88 -34.33 32.82
C GLN A 113 21.88 -33.73 33.82
N ALA A 114 20.95 -34.56 34.30
CA ALA A 114 19.87 -34.12 35.18
C ALA A 114 20.43 -33.51 36.48
N GLY A 115 19.91 -32.35 36.87
CA GLY A 115 20.30 -31.65 38.11
C GLY A 115 21.66 -30.95 38.07
N GLN A 116 22.32 -30.89 36.91
CA GLN A 116 23.63 -30.22 36.74
C GLN A 116 23.49 -28.89 35.98
N ALA A 117 24.48 -28.02 36.12
CA ALA A 117 24.53 -26.74 35.40
C ALA A 117 24.65 -26.97 33.88
N CYS A 118 24.02 -26.09 33.09
CA CYS A 118 24.02 -26.11 31.62
C CYS A 118 25.39 -25.71 31.01
N THR A 119 26.42 -26.51 31.24
CA THR A 119 27.76 -26.34 30.70
C THR A 119 28.07 -27.44 29.69
N PHE A 120 29.05 -27.21 28.81
CA PHE A 120 29.46 -28.21 27.81
C PHE A 120 29.87 -29.55 28.46
N GLY A 121 30.56 -29.52 29.60
CA GLY A 121 30.95 -30.72 30.33
C GLY A 121 29.77 -31.58 30.83
N ASN A 122 28.57 -31.00 30.90
CA ASN A 122 27.34 -31.69 31.30
C ASN A 122 26.40 -31.97 30.12
N LEU A 123 26.79 -31.62 28.89
CA LEU A 123 26.01 -31.88 27.67
C LEU A 123 26.00 -33.39 27.38
N THR A 124 24.84 -33.97 27.16
CA THR A 124 24.67 -35.40 26.84
C THR A 124 24.31 -35.62 25.37
N ALA A 125 23.57 -34.68 24.75
CA ALA A 125 23.24 -34.75 23.33
C ALA A 125 22.80 -33.39 22.78
N ILE A 126 22.99 -33.17 21.48
CA ILE A 126 22.37 -32.12 20.68
C ILE A 126 21.53 -32.80 19.60
N THR A 127 20.23 -32.54 19.57
CA THR A 127 19.33 -33.05 18.52
C THR A 127 18.83 -31.88 17.71
N VAL A 128 19.01 -31.90 16.40
CA VAL A 128 18.54 -30.86 15.48
C VAL A 128 17.45 -31.44 14.59
N TYR A 129 16.38 -30.68 14.39
CA TYR A 129 15.21 -31.01 13.61
C TYR A 129 15.02 -29.95 12.54
N ILE A 130 14.64 -30.32 11.31
CA ILE A 130 14.11 -29.33 10.37
C ILE A 130 12.76 -28.83 10.94
N ALA A 131 12.55 -27.52 10.95
CA ALA A 131 11.46 -26.85 11.66
C ALA A 131 10.48 -26.16 10.70
N ASP A 132 10.13 -26.88 9.64
CA ASP A 132 9.21 -26.47 8.58
C ASP A 132 7.72 -26.74 8.90
N ASN A 133 7.42 -27.08 10.16
CA ASN A 133 6.10 -27.49 10.63
C ASN A 133 5.49 -28.68 9.87
N GLN A 134 6.31 -29.49 9.17
CA GLN A 134 5.85 -30.69 8.48
C GLN A 134 6.05 -31.94 9.35
N CYS A 135 5.27 -32.98 9.08
CA CYS A 135 5.46 -34.27 9.71
C CYS A 135 6.67 -35.00 9.10
N HIS A 136 7.70 -35.20 9.90
CA HIS A 136 8.91 -35.91 9.49
C HIS A 136 9.00 -37.28 10.15
N LYS A 137 9.09 -38.33 9.33
CA LYS A 137 9.35 -39.70 9.79
C LYS A 137 10.81 -39.82 10.23
N THR A 138 11.07 -40.43 11.38
CA THR A 138 12.43 -40.68 11.88
C THR A 138 12.75 -42.16 12.09
N GLY A 139 11.79 -43.05 11.79
CA GLY A 139 11.92 -44.50 11.82
C GLY A 139 10.56 -45.17 11.63
N ALA A 140 10.49 -46.49 11.77
CA ALA A 140 9.25 -47.24 11.57
C ALA A 140 8.13 -46.88 12.55
N THR A 141 8.48 -46.44 13.76
CA THR A 141 7.56 -46.16 14.87
C THR A 141 7.71 -44.76 15.45
N SER A 142 8.47 -43.87 14.80
CA SER A 142 8.71 -42.52 15.31
C SER A 142 8.58 -41.46 14.23
N SER A 143 7.93 -40.37 14.59
CA SER A 143 7.81 -39.17 13.78
C SER A 143 7.85 -37.92 14.68
N TYR A 144 8.03 -36.76 14.08
CA TYR A 144 8.02 -35.51 14.81
C TYR A 144 7.48 -34.37 13.94
N ILE A 145 7.03 -33.30 14.62
CA ILE A 145 6.80 -31.99 14.05
C ILE A 145 7.64 -31.00 14.87
N ALA A 146 8.40 -30.15 14.20
CA ALA A 146 9.20 -29.13 14.85
C ALA A 146 8.90 -27.75 14.28
N VAL A 147 9.00 -26.75 15.15
CA VAL A 147 8.82 -25.34 14.83
C VAL A 147 9.93 -24.53 15.50
N SER A 148 10.35 -23.48 14.83
CA SER A 148 11.36 -22.53 15.25
C SER A 148 10.79 -21.11 15.23
N ALA A 149 11.01 -20.31 16.27
CA ALA A 149 10.66 -18.90 16.25
C ALA A 149 11.74 -18.08 16.94
N LEU A 150 11.81 -16.79 16.58
CA LEU A 150 12.71 -15.80 17.20
C LEU A 150 12.55 -15.73 18.73
N TYR A 151 11.39 -16.14 19.24
CA TYR A 151 10.98 -16.01 20.65
C TYR A 151 10.55 -17.33 21.31
N GLY A 152 10.84 -18.48 20.69
CA GLY A 152 10.59 -19.82 21.27
C GLY A 152 10.49 -20.92 20.22
N SER A 153 11.14 -22.07 20.45
CA SER A 153 11.12 -23.23 19.56
C SER A 153 10.49 -24.45 20.25
N ALA A 154 9.78 -25.29 19.51
CA ALA A 154 9.12 -26.47 20.06
C ALA A 154 9.27 -27.69 19.15
N VAL A 155 9.38 -28.86 19.77
CA VAL A 155 9.41 -30.15 19.08
C VAL A 155 8.38 -31.08 19.71
N LYS A 156 7.40 -31.51 18.92
CA LYS A 156 6.44 -32.57 19.29
C LYS A 156 6.90 -33.89 18.71
N LYS A 157 7.13 -34.89 19.58
CA LYS A 157 7.57 -36.24 19.19
C LYS A 157 6.43 -37.23 19.34
N PHE A 158 6.28 -38.10 18.35
CA PHE A 158 5.25 -39.14 18.31
C PHE A 158 5.92 -40.52 18.34
N SER A 159 5.43 -41.41 19.20
CA SER A 159 6.09 -42.69 19.52
C SER A 159 5.40 -43.94 18.99
N ALA A 160 4.29 -43.80 18.24
CA ALA A 160 3.48 -44.95 17.81
C ALA A 160 3.09 -44.97 16.32
N THR A 161 3.37 -43.91 15.57
CA THR A 161 2.72 -43.63 14.28
C THR A 161 3.64 -42.85 13.36
N SER A 162 3.75 -43.31 12.12
CA SER A 162 4.63 -42.69 11.11
C SER A 162 4.01 -41.44 10.45
N ASP A 163 2.78 -41.07 10.79
CA ASP A 163 2.01 -39.96 10.19
C ASP A 163 1.76 -38.80 11.18
N CYS A 164 2.52 -38.73 12.28
CA CYS A 164 2.36 -37.71 13.33
C CYS A 164 0.97 -37.65 13.96
N THR A 165 0.25 -38.78 14.03
CA THR A 165 -1.06 -38.88 14.69
C THR A 165 -0.95 -39.55 16.07
N GLY A 166 -1.85 -39.27 17.02
CA GLY A 166 -1.88 -39.98 18.31
C GLY A 166 -0.99 -39.39 19.42
N ALA A 167 -0.65 -40.21 20.42
CA ALA A 167 0.02 -39.76 21.65
C ALA A 167 1.40 -39.15 21.37
N SER A 168 1.63 -37.94 21.89
CA SER A 168 2.87 -37.19 21.67
C SER A 168 3.47 -36.69 22.98
N THR A 169 4.78 -36.45 22.95
CA THR A 169 5.51 -35.74 24.01
C THR A 169 6.08 -34.46 23.40
N ALA A 170 5.70 -33.31 23.95
CA ALA A 170 6.21 -32.02 23.53
C ALA A 170 7.41 -31.61 24.39
N VAL A 171 8.42 -31.03 23.74
CA VAL A 171 9.47 -30.26 24.41
C VAL A 171 9.39 -28.85 23.85
N SER A 172 9.04 -27.89 24.69
CA SER A 172 8.94 -26.46 24.35
C SER A 172 9.63 -25.64 25.43
N GLN A 173 10.22 -24.51 25.07
CA GLN A 173 10.68 -23.49 26.02
C GLN A 173 10.19 -22.11 25.60
N THR A 174 9.78 -21.32 26.59
CA THR A 174 9.38 -19.92 26.43
C THR A 174 10.60 -18.99 26.50
N TYR A 175 10.48 -17.76 25.98
CA TYR A 175 11.52 -16.73 26.03
C TYR A 175 12.02 -16.45 27.46
N ASP A 176 11.14 -16.42 28.46
CA ASP A 176 11.47 -16.18 29.86
C ASP A 176 12.32 -17.31 30.48
N GLU A 177 12.15 -18.54 30.01
CA GLU A 177 12.96 -19.70 30.44
C GLU A 177 14.36 -19.68 29.82
N LEU A 178 14.53 -19.09 28.62
CA LEU A 178 15.82 -18.93 27.94
C LEU A 178 16.78 -17.98 28.69
N VAL A 179 16.22 -16.92 29.30
CA VAL A 179 16.98 -15.84 29.95
C VAL A 179 17.35 -16.15 31.40
N SER A 180 16.59 -17.01 32.10
CA SER A 180 16.76 -17.27 33.54
C SER A 180 17.98 -18.12 33.93
N GLY A 181 18.71 -18.71 32.98
CA GLY A 181 19.91 -19.53 33.24
C GLY A 181 19.67 -20.83 34.02
N SER A 182 18.45 -21.12 34.47
CA SER A 182 18.10 -22.37 35.15
C SER A 182 17.66 -23.43 34.13
N CYS A 183 18.21 -24.65 34.24
CA CYS A 183 17.87 -25.75 33.35
C CYS A 183 17.42 -26.98 34.14
N THR A 184 16.19 -27.42 33.92
CA THR A 184 15.74 -28.77 34.30
C THR A 184 16.02 -29.76 33.16
N GLY A 185 17.31 -29.97 32.83
CA GLY A 185 17.79 -31.09 32.00
C GLY A 185 17.71 -30.97 30.46
N THR A 186 16.91 -30.08 29.87
CA THR A 186 16.85 -29.88 28.39
C THR A 186 16.73 -28.39 28.06
N LYS A 187 17.38 -27.92 26.99
CA LYS A 187 17.20 -26.58 26.38
C LYS A 187 16.75 -26.72 24.93
N VAL A 188 15.85 -25.84 24.47
CA VAL A 188 15.43 -25.77 23.07
C VAL A 188 15.72 -24.36 22.51
N SER A 189 16.32 -24.29 21.34
CA SER A 189 16.62 -23.05 20.61
C SER A 189 16.37 -23.27 19.11
N GLY A 190 16.27 -22.24 18.29
CA GLY A 190 16.12 -22.43 16.84
C GLY A 190 16.59 -21.24 16.01
N SER A 191 16.60 -21.41 14.69
CA SER A 191 16.86 -20.34 13.71
C SER A 191 15.60 -19.50 13.44
N GLU A 192 15.74 -18.33 12.82
CA GLU A 192 14.61 -17.42 12.57
C GLU A 192 13.50 -18.11 11.74
N GLY A 193 12.24 -17.99 12.19
CA GLY A 193 11.01 -18.30 11.43
C GLY A 193 10.53 -19.76 11.46
N THR A 194 9.21 -19.95 11.58
CA THR A 194 8.51 -21.15 11.10
C THR A 194 7.53 -20.69 10.05
N THR A 195 7.59 -21.31 8.88
CA THR A 195 6.65 -21.02 7.80
C THR A 195 5.26 -21.59 8.12
N VAL A 196 4.27 -20.71 8.34
CA VAL A 196 2.84 -21.07 8.50
C VAL A 196 2.15 -20.99 7.13
N TYR A 197 1.52 -22.09 6.70
CA TYR A 197 0.72 -22.14 5.47
C TYR A 197 -0.75 -21.84 5.74
N LEU A 198 -1.34 -21.00 4.89
CA LEU A 198 -2.71 -20.54 4.97
C LEU A 198 -3.48 -20.91 3.69
N SER A 199 -4.68 -21.48 3.86
CA SER A 199 -5.69 -21.53 2.81
C SER A 199 -6.57 -20.30 2.93
N THR A 200 -6.62 -19.49 1.87
CA THR A 200 -7.24 -18.16 1.85
C THR A 200 -8.41 -18.13 0.89
N VAL A 201 -9.53 -17.56 1.31
CA VAL A 201 -10.69 -17.24 0.48
C VAL A 201 -10.91 -15.73 0.51
N ALA A 202 -10.86 -15.09 -0.66
CA ALA A 202 -11.14 -13.67 -0.84
C ALA A 202 -12.51 -13.47 -1.50
N LEU A 203 -13.29 -12.53 -0.98
CA LEU A 203 -14.62 -12.15 -1.47
C LEU A 203 -14.58 -10.80 -2.20
N TYR A 204 -15.35 -10.67 -3.28
CA TYR A 204 -15.44 -9.46 -4.11
C TYR A 204 -16.90 -9.12 -4.47
N ASP A 205 -17.21 -7.83 -4.57
CA ASP A 205 -18.56 -7.35 -4.88
C ASP A 205 -18.87 -7.20 -6.38
N THR A 206 -17.88 -7.16 -7.27
CA THR A 206 -18.05 -6.93 -8.71
C THR A 206 -17.50 -8.09 -9.55
N LYS A 207 -18.14 -8.37 -10.70
CA LYS A 207 -17.81 -9.50 -11.59
C LYS A 207 -16.80 -9.15 -12.67
N ASP A 208 -16.88 -7.93 -13.18
CA ASP A 208 -16.42 -7.63 -14.53
C ASP A 208 -14.91 -7.35 -14.52
N GLY A 209 -14.13 -8.18 -15.21
CA GLY A 209 -12.69 -7.96 -15.44
C GLY A 209 -11.74 -8.15 -14.25
N ASP A 210 -12.25 -8.19 -13.01
CA ASP A 210 -11.53 -7.74 -11.81
C ASP A 210 -11.19 -8.85 -10.78
N CYS A 211 -10.45 -9.87 -11.20
CA CYS A 211 -9.50 -10.54 -10.30
C CYS A 211 -8.07 -10.49 -10.87
N GLN A 212 -7.81 -9.43 -11.63
CA GLN A 212 -6.46 -8.94 -11.93
C GLN A 212 -5.77 -8.54 -10.63
N PRO A 213 -4.42 -8.47 -10.58
CA PRO A 213 -3.62 -8.19 -9.37
C PRO A 213 -3.88 -6.84 -8.63
N ARG A 214 -4.98 -6.13 -8.92
CA ARG A 214 -5.36 -4.84 -8.33
C ARG A 214 -6.83 -4.74 -7.87
N ALA A 215 -7.64 -5.80 -8.01
CA ALA A 215 -8.99 -5.77 -7.48
C ALA A 215 -8.96 -5.81 -5.94
N VAL A 216 -9.78 -4.98 -5.30
CA VAL A 216 -9.82 -4.85 -3.84
C VAL A 216 -10.81 -5.87 -3.26
N PRO A 217 -10.36 -6.86 -2.47
CA PRO A 217 -11.27 -7.78 -1.80
C PRO A 217 -12.10 -7.03 -0.75
N THR A 218 -13.37 -7.40 -0.59
CA THR A 218 -14.21 -6.85 0.48
C THR A 218 -13.99 -7.60 1.80
N LYS A 219 -13.77 -8.91 1.73
CA LYS A 219 -13.43 -9.75 2.89
C LYS A 219 -12.42 -10.82 2.50
N VAL A 220 -11.46 -11.09 3.38
CA VAL A 220 -10.53 -12.21 3.24
C VAL A 220 -10.62 -13.09 4.47
N VAL A 221 -10.67 -14.40 4.28
CA VAL A 221 -10.66 -15.39 5.36
C VAL A 221 -9.57 -16.40 5.07
N SER A 222 -8.63 -16.54 5.98
CA SER A 222 -7.49 -17.44 5.89
C SER A 222 -7.48 -18.38 7.08
N GLN A 223 -7.22 -19.66 6.84
CA GLN A 223 -7.12 -20.68 7.88
C GLN A 223 -5.80 -21.43 7.77
N VAL A 224 -5.22 -21.78 8.91
CA VAL A 224 -3.99 -22.58 8.94
C VAL A 224 -4.27 -24.00 8.44
N VAL A 225 -3.40 -24.50 7.56
CA VAL A 225 -3.49 -25.85 6.99
C VAL A 225 -2.23 -26.67 7.26
N GLU A 226 -2.41 -27.98 7.48
CA GLU A 226 -1.34 -28.91 7.89
C GLU A 226 -0.41 -29.36 6.75
N ALA A 227 -0.70 -29.00 5.49
CA ALA A 227 0.05 -29.47 4.31
C ALA A 227 0.55 -28.31 3.45
N SER A 228 1.73 -28.50 2.84
CA SER A 228 2.27 -27.62 1.79
C SER A 228 1.32 -27.60 0.59
N CYS A 229 0.36 -26.69 0.59
CA CYS A 229 -0.41 -26.43 -0.62
C CYS A 229 0.47 -25.64 -1.60
N THR A 230 0.47 -26.06 -2.86
CA THR A 230 1.25 -25.38 -3.89
C THR A 230 0.72 -23.97 -4.10
N SER A 231 1.56 -22.97 -3.82
CA SER A 231 1.26 -21.55 -3.94
C SER A 231 0.72 -21.22 -5.33
N ALA A 232 -0.58 -20.99 -5.42
CA ALA A 232 -1.22 -20.44 -6.59
C ALA A 232 -2.28 -19.46 -6.10
N PHE A 233 -1.93 -18.17 -6.08
CA PHE A 233 -2.95 -17.13 -6.07
C PHE A 233 -3.64 -17.23 -7.43
N HIS A 234 -4.82 -17.85 -7.46
CA HIS A 234 -5.57 -17.96 -8.70
C HIS A 234 -6.15 -16.57 -9.01
N ASN A 235 -5.65 -15.94 -10.07
CA ASN A 235 -6.16 -14.69 -10.66
C ASN A 235 -7.58 -14.82 -11.26
N ASN A 236 -8.28 -15.93 -10.97
CA ASN A 236 -9.58 -16.25 -11.53
C ASN A 236 -10.59 -16.37 -10.40
N CYS A 237 -11.50 -15.42 -10.32
CA CYS A 237 -12.66 -15.53 -9.45
C CYS A 237 -13.69 -16.49 -10.03
N SER A 238 -14.32 -17.23 -9.12
CA SER A 238 -15.41 -18.16 -9.42
C SER A 238 -16.69 -17.66 -8.75
N GLY A 239 -17.84 -18.01 -9.33
CA GLY A 239 -19.15 -17.60 -8.82
C GLY A 239 -20.13 -17.16 -9.90
N ALA A 240 -21.41 -17.47 -9.71
CA ALA A 240 -22.49 -17.06 -10.61
C ALA A 240 -23.07 -15.67 -10.27
N GLY A 241 -22.63 -15.05 -9.17
CA GLY A 241 -23.11 -13.76 -8.68
C GLY A 241 -22.38 -13.35 -7.40
N VAL A 242 -22.66 -12.13 -6.94
CA VAL A 242 -22.02 -11.51 -5.76
C VAL A 242 -22.36 -12.26 -4.46
N PRO A 243 -21.37 -12.56 -3.58
CA PRO A 243 -19.94 -12.27 -3.74
C PRO A 243 -19.23 -13.27 -4.66
N TYR A 244 -18.27 -12.77 -5.43
CA TYR A 244 -17.32 -13.62 -6.16
C TYR A 244 -16.21 -14.09 -5.22
N THR A 245 -15.69 -15.29 -5.46
CA THR A 245 -14.68 -15.91 -4.59
C THR A 245 -13.41 -16.24 -5.36
N SER A 246 -12.26 -15.87 -4.81
CA SER A 246 -10.97 -16.45 -5.17
C SER A 246 -10.44 -17.29 -4.00
N THR A 247 -9.73 -18.37 -4.32
CA THR A 247 -9.06 -19.21 -3.33
C THR A 247 -7.58 -19.25 -3.65
N ALA A 248 -6.77 -19.03 -2.63
CA ALA A 248 -5.33 -19.04 -2.72
C ALA A 248 -4.73 -19.85 -1.58
N CYS A 249 -3.47 -20.22 -1.78
CA CYS A 249 -2.64 -20.84 -0.77
C CYS A 249 -1.36 -20.03 -0.68
N SER A 250 -1.00 -19.60 0.53
CA SER A 250 0.12 -18.70 0.76
C SER A 250 0.73 -18.91 2.14
N THR A 251 1.96 -18.46 2.34
CA THR A 251 2.50 -18.27 3.68
C THR A 251 1.87 -17.04 4.35
N PHE A 252 2.08 -16.87 5.66
CA PHE A 252 1.68 -15.65 6.36
C PHE A 252 2.31 -14.38 5.75
N ASP A 253 3.61 -14.42 5.46
CA ASP A 253 4.33 -13.28 4.88
C ASP A 253 3.85 -12.96 3.46
N GLU A 254 3.62 -13.99 2.64
CA GLU A 254 3.03 -13.84 1.31
C GLU A 254 1.63 -13.24 1.37
N LEU A 255 0.79 -13.71 2.30
CA LEU A 255 -0.55 -13.16 2.50
C LEU A 255 -0.50 -11.67 2.87
N PHE A 256 0.42 -11.30 3.76
CA PHE A 256 0.57 -9.91 4.18
C PHE A 256 1.05 -9.02 3.02
N GLN A 257 1.98 -9.49 2.19
CA GLN A 257 2.39 -8.81 0.96
C GLN A 257 1.25 -8.69 -0.06
N CYS A 258 0.41 -9.72 -0.19
CA CYS A 258 -0.81 -9.64 -0.97
C CYS A 258 -1.73 -8.52 -0.43
N PHE A 259 -1.90 -8.39 0.88
CA PHE A 259 -2.70 -7.28 1.44
C PHE A 259 -2.10 -5.90 1.12
N TYR A 260 -0.78 -5.73 1.23
CA TYR A 260 -0.11 -4.48 0.84
C TYR A 260 -0.43 -4.09 -0.61
N SER A 261 -0.38 -5.05 -1.53
CA SER A 261 -0.60 -4.83 -2.96
C SER A 261 -2.07 -4.68 -3.35
N SER A 262 -2.97 -5.49 -2.79
CA SER A 262 -4.41 -5.50 -3.15
C SER A 262 -5.20 -4.37 -2.48
N PHE A 263 -4.78 -3.88 -1.31
CA PHE A 263 -5.40 -2.75 -0.62
C PHE A 263 -4.65 -1.43 -0.80
N GLY A 264 -3.67 -1.39 -1.72
CA GLY A 264 -3.01 -0.17 -2.17
C GLY A 264 -2.07 0.49 -1.16
N TYR A 265 -1.52 -0.27 -0.21
CA TYR A 265 -0.62 0.30 0.78
C TYR A 265 0.76 0.57 0.15
N GLY A 266 1.05 1.85 -0.09
CA GLY A 266 2.25 2.33 -0.81
C GLY A 266 1.93 3.14 -2.08
N SER A 267 0.66 3.22 -2.47
CA SER A 267 0.13 4.12 -3.51
C SER A 267 -0.84 5.16 -2.91
N SER A 268 -1.40 6.03 -3.76
CA SER A 268 -2.49 6.96 -3.43
C SER A 268 -3.77 6.26 -2.95
N ASP A 269 -3.98 5.01 -3.36
CA ASP A 269 -5.25 4.28 -3.26
C ASP A 269 -5.33 3.45 -1.96
N LYS A 270 -5.17 4.08 -0.80
CA LYS A 270 -5.16 3.37 0.49
C LYS A 270 -6.57 3.02 0.95
N HIS A 271 -6.92 1.74 0.91
CA HIS A 271 -8.21 1.27 1.43
C HIS A 271 -8.18 1.02 2.95
N PRO A 272 -9.21 1.44 3.70
CA PRO A 272 -9.31 1.14 5.13
C PRO A 272 -9.60 -0.33 5.37
N ILE A 273 -8.86 -0.97 6.25
CA ILE A 273 -9.05 -2.39 6.56
C ILE A 273 -8.93 -2.67 8.04
N VAL A 274 -9.58 -3.74 8.47
CA VAL A 274 -9.47 -4.31 9.82
C VAL A 274 -8.97 -5.75 9.69
N PHE A 275 -7.95 -6.09 10.47
CA PHE A 275 -7.39 -7.43 10.61
C PHE A 275 -7.85 -8.06 11.91
N LEU A 276 -8.18 -9.34 11.85
CA LEU A 276 -8.40 -10.20 13.00
C LEU A 276 -7.46 -11.39 12.83
N TRP A 277 -6.44 -11.50 13.67
CA TRP A 277 -5.66 -12.72 13.80
C TRP A 277 -6.25 -13.55 14.92
N GLU A 278 -6.70 -14.75 14.57
CA GLU A 278 -7.36 -15.67 15.48
C GLU A 278 -6.34 -16.70 15.95
N TYR A 279 -6.35 -17.01 17.24
CA TYR A 279 -5.43 -17.96 17.86
C TYR A 279 -6.18 -19.14 18.49
N VAL A 280 -5.49 -20.26 18.66
CA VAL A 280 -6.00 -21.43 19.37
C VAL A 280 -6.34 -21.05 20.80
N ALA A 281 -7.53 -21.47 21.25
CA ALA A 281 -8.08 -21.02 22.52
C ALA A 281 -7.16 -21.25 23.73
N GLY A 282 -6.97 -20.20 24.54
CA GLY A 282 -6.18 -20.22 25.77
C GLY A 282 -4.67 -20.30 25.56
N LYS A 283 -4.17 -19.86 24.40
CA LYS A 283 -2.74 -19.81 24.05
C LYS A 283 -2.25 -18.37 23.99
N SER A 284 -0.96 -18.15 24.26
CA SER A 284 -0.32 -16.85 24.00
C SER A 284 -0.36 -16.52 22.50
N CYS A 285 -0.41 -15.24 22.09
CA CYS A 285 -0.48 -14.77 20.69
C CYS A 285 0.81 -15.08 19.88
N ALA A 286 1.36 -16.28 20.00
CA ALA A 286 2.52 -16.75 19.28
C ALA A 286 2.08 -17.17 17.88
N ALA A 287 2.96 -16.97 16.89
CA ALA A 287 2.70 -17.37 15.51
C ALA A 287 2.35 -18.88 15.36
N THR A 288 2.85 -19.71 16.27
CA THR A 288 2.57 -21.16 16.32
C THR A 288 1.15 -21.51 16.73
N ASP A 289 0.46 -20.58 17.40
CA ASP A 289 -0.91 -20.75 17.88
C ASP A 289 -1.91 -20.02 16.98
N LEU A 290 -1.46 -19.40 15.87
CA LEU A 290 -2.36 -18.80 14.89
C LEU A 290 -3.26 -19.89 14.30
N SER A 291 -4.57 -19.68 14.33
CA SER A 291 -5.56 -20.57 13.71
C SER A 291 -6.12 -19.99 12.41
N GLY A 292 -6.14 -18.66 12.28
CA GLY A 292 -6.66 -18.00 11.09
C GLY A 292 -6.43 -16.49 11.07
N VAL A 293 -6.72 -15.89 9.92
CA VAL A 293 -6.71 -14.45 9.71
C VAL A 293 -7.97 -14.05 8.97
N THR A 294 -8.74 -13.10 9.49
CA THR A 294 -9.86 -12.50 8.79
C THR A 294 -9.58 -11.02 8.54
N VAL A 295 -9.85 -10.55 7.32
CA VAL A 295 -9.71 -9.14 6.93
C VAL A 295 -11.04 -8.63 6.42
N TYR A 296 -11.43 -7.43 6.85
CA TYR A 296 -12.61 -6.72 6.38
C TYR A 296 -12.22 -5.38 5.77
N LEU A 297 -12.78 -5.07 4.60
CA LEU A 297 -12.79 -3.72 4.05
C LEU A 297 -13.65 -2.84 4.97
N ALA A 298 -13.03 -1.83 5.57
CA ALA A 298 -13.60 -1.00 6.62
C ALA A 298 -14.07 0.35 6.07
N ASP A 299 -14.80 0.32 4.96
CA ASP A 299 -15.33 1.49 4.30
C ASP A 299 -16.76 1.84 4.76
N LYS A 300 -17.36 1.14 5.72
CA LYS A 300 -18.76 1.31 6.16
C LYS A 300 -19.82 0.91 5.12
N LYS A 301 -19.48 0.61 3.86
CA LYS A 301 -20.43 0.15 2.84
C LYS A 301 -20.91 -1.25 3.16
N CYS A 302 -22.05 -1.62 2.57
CA CYS A 302 -22.58 -2.96 2.69
C CYS A 302 -21.89 -3.90 1.70
N HIS A 303 -21.24 -4.93 2.22
CA HIS A 303 -20.57 -5.95 1.42
C HIS A 303 -21.19 -7.31 1.65
N LYS A 304 -21.41 -8.08 0.59
CA LYS A 304 -22.02 -9.42 0.72
C LYS A 304 -20.98 -10.44 1.16
N THR A 305 -21.32 -11.26 2.15
CA THR A 305 -20.55 -12.46 2.51
C THR A 305 -21.15 -13.75 1.93
N GLY A 306 -22.36 -13.64 1.37
CA GLY A 306 -23.06 -14.72 0.69
C GLY A 306 -24.37 -14.23 0.07
N LYS A 307 -25.22 -15.16 -0.39
CA LYS A 307 -26.51 -14.83 -1.04
C LYS A 307 -27.50 -14.09 -0.14
N SER A 308 -27.40 -14.30 1.17
CA SER A 308 -28.32 -13.79 2.17
C SER A 308 -27.58 -13.25 3.39
N ALA A 309 -26.30 -12.89 3.25
CA ALA A 309 -25.52 -12.40 4.36
C ALA A 309 -24.58 -11.29 3.90
N SER A 310 -24.35 -10.33 4.78
CA SER A 310 -23.55 -9.16 4.49
C SER A 310 -22.86 -8.64 5.75
N PHE A 311 -21.98 -7.67 5.58
CA PHE A 311 -21.33 -6.98 6.68
C PHE A 311 -21.09 -5.50 6.36
N ARG A 312 -20.89 -4.72 7.42
CA ARG A 312 -20.28 -3.39 7.39
C ARG A 312 -19.15 -3.38 8.42
N ALA A 313 -18.03 -2.77 8.07
CA ALA A 313 -16.93 -2.60 9.01
C ALA A 313 -16.45 -1.15 9.03
N THR A 314 -16.01 -0.69 10.21
CA THR A 314 -15.40 0.61 10.40
C THR A 314 -14.16 0.50 11.25
N ARG A 315 -13.23 1.42 11.00
CA ARG A 315 -12.02 1.61 11.79
C ARG A 315 -11.81 3.10 12.04
N SER A 316 -11.80 3.48 13.31
CA SER A 316 -11.49 4.83 13.74
C SER A 316 -9.98 5.05 13.75
N ILE A 317 -9.56 6.33 13.69
CA ILE A 317 -8.13 6.68 13.67
C ILE A 317 -7.41 6.33 14.98
N ASP A 318 -8.14 6.36 16.09
CA ASP A 318 -7.68 5.94 17.41
C ASP A 318 -7.56 4.41 17.55
N GLY A 319 -7.96 3.65 16.51
CA GLY A 319 -7.88 2.21 16.46
C GLY A 319 -9.15 1.49 16.89
N ALA A 320 -10.22 2.18 17.28
CA ALA A 320 -11.50 1.53 17.55
C ALA A 320 -12.06 0.86 16.29
N VAL A 321 -12.72 -0.29 16.46
CA VAL A 321 -13.19 -1.14 15.37
C VAL A 321 -14.64 -1.53 15.61
N THR A 322 -15.44 -1.44 14.56
CA THR A 322 -16.80 -1.99 14.56
C THR A 322 -16.97 -2.92 13.37
N ILE A 323 -17.50 -4.13 13.59
CA ILE A 323 -17.87 -5.06 12.53
C ILE A 323 -19.28 -5.55 12.81
N LYS A 324 -20.18 -5.24 11.89
CA LYS A 324 -21.58 -5.64 11.95
C LYS A 324 -21.86 -6.63 10.86
N THR A 325 -22.37 -7.81 11.20
CA THR A 325 -22.83 -8.78 10.21
C THR A 325 -24.35 -8.83 10.19
N TYR A 326 -24.91 -9.15 9.04
CA TYR A 326 -26.34 -9.18 8.80
C TYR A 326 -26.74 -10.51 8.17
N ALA A 327 -27.92 -11.00 8.54
CA ALA A 327 -28.57 -12.16 7.92
C ALA A 327 -29.35 -11.80 6.64
N THR A 328 -29.11 -10.61 6.11
CA THR A 328 -29.63 -10.08 4.84
C THR A 328 -28.47 -9.73 3.92
N ALA A 329 -28.72 -9.62 2.62
CA ALA A 329 -27.68 -9.32 1.63
C ALA A 329 -27.45 -7.82 1.39
N ASP A 330 -28.29 -6.96 1.96
CA ASP A 330 -28.32 -5.51 1.75
C ASP A 330 -28.09 -4.74 3.05
N CYS A 331 -27.56 -5.42 4.08
CA CYS A 331 -27.34 -4.89 5.42
C CYS A 331 -28.60 -4.26 6.04
N SER A 332 -29.77 -4.69 5.60
CA SER A 332 -31.06 -4.31 6.19
C SER A 332 -31.43 -5.21 7.37
N GLY A 333 -32.23 -4.68 8.30
CA GLY A 333 -32.69 -5.43 9.46
C GLY A 333 -31.69 -5.45 10.62
N ASN A 334 -31.95 -6.33 11.58
CA ASN A 334 -31.15 -6.39 12.81
C ASN A 334 -29.78 -7.04 12.55
N GLU A 335 -28.78 -6.54 13.26
CA GLU A 335 -27.42 -7.08 13.26
C GLU A 335 -27.45 -8.53 13.80
N ALA A 336 -26.92 -9.47 13.02
CA ALA A 336 -26.78 -10.88 13.42
C ALA A 336 -25.65 -11.04 14.43
N THR A 337 -24.54 -10.33 14.22
CA THR A 337 -23.50 -10.09 15.22
C THR A 337 -23.05 -8.64 15.14
N ASN A 338 -22.72 -8.08 16.29
CA ASN A 338 -22.12 -6.76 16.40
C ASN A 338 -20.86 -6.87 17.24
N VAL A 339 -19.73 -6.63 16.60
CA VAL A 339 -18.45 -6.45 17.23
C VAL A 339 -18.25 -4.95 17.38
N ASP A 340 -18.13 -4.48 18.61
CA ASP A 340 -17.82 -3.09 18.94
C ASP A 340 -16.66 -3.09 19.94
N TRP A 341 -15.46 -2.93 19.39
CA TRP A 341 -14.22 -2.91 20.15
C TRP A 341 -13.73 -1.47 20.24
N ASP A 342 -13.86 -0.92 21.45
CA ASP A 342 -13.20 0.33 21.81
C ASP A 342 -11.67 0.23 21.66
N VAL A 343 -10.99 1.38 21.71
CA VAL A 343 -9.54 1.46 21.55
C VAL A 343 -8.80 0.52 22.49
N ALA A 344 -9.24 0.40 23.75
CA ALA A 344 -8.59 -0.45 24.74
C ALA A 344 -8.72 -1.93 24.38
N LYS A 345 -9.87 -2.38 23.87
CA LYS A 345 -10.06 -3.75 23.39
C LYS A 345 -9.33 -4.04 22.09
N ALA A 346 -9.33 -3.08 21.17
CA ALA A 346 -8.68 -3.20 19.87
C ALA A 346 -7.15 -3.16 19.96
N THR A 347 -6.59 -2.40 20.92
CA THR A 347 -5.14 -2.31 21.15
C THR A 347 -4.64 -3.18 22.30
N GLY A 348 -5.56 -3.69 23.12
CA GLY A 348 -5.29 -4.45 24.33
C GLY A 348 -4.62 -5.79 24.07
N ASN A 349 -4.63 -6.32 22.84
CA ASN A 349 -3.81 -7.43 22.36
C ASN A 349 -3.57 -8.57 23.37
N THR A 350 -4.62 -9.19 23.89
CA THR A 350 -4.45 -10.18 24.97
C THR A 350 -4.96 -11.56 24.61
N CYS A 351 -4.03 -12.45 24.25
CA CYS A 351 -4.25 -13.89 24.27
C CYS A 351 -3.97 -14.47 25.67
N VAL A 352 -4.48 -13.80 26.70
CA VAL A 352 -4.44 -14.26 28.10
C VAL A 352 -5.75 -13.86 28.77
N ASP A 353 -6.32 -14.78 29.55
CA ASP A 353 -7.51 -14.53 30.36
C ASP A 353 -7.26 -13.38 31.34
N GLY A 354 -8.14 -12.36 31.33
CA GLY A 354 -8.19 -11.30 32.35
C GLY A 354 -7.53 -9.96 32.02
N ALA A 355 -7.18 -9.71 30.76
CA ALA A 355 -6.71 -8.40 30.31
C ALA A 355 -7.74 -7.71 29.39
N ASP A 356 -7.57 -6.40 29.16
CA ASP A 356 -8.59 -5.53 28.55
C ASP A 356 -8.86 -5.80 27.04
N GLY A 357 -8.19 -6.78 26.42
CA GLY A 357 -8.31 -7.14 25.00
C GLY A 357 -9.28 -8.29 24.69
N VAL A 358 -9.36 -8.65 23.41
CA VAL A 358 -10.20 -9.76 22.92
C VAL A 358 -9.46 -11.09 23.12
N VAL A 359 -10.05 -11.99 23.91
CA VAL A 359 -9.47 -13.32 24.16
C VAL A 359 -9.22 -14.05 22.83
N ASP A 360 -8.02 -14.61 22.68
CA ASP A 360 -7.56 -15.38 21.53
C ASP A 360 -7.62 -14.63 20.17
N THR A 361 -7.77 -13.30 20.18
CA THR A 361 -7.85 -12.50 18.95
C THR A 361 -6.97 -11.26 19.05
N LEU A 362 -6.07 -11.11 18.09
CA LEU A 362 -5.36 -9.85 17.87
C LEU A 362 -6.12 -9.03 16.84
N VAL A 363 -6.43 -7.78 17.16
CA VAL A 363 -7.14 -6.85 16.27
C VAL A 363 -6.17 -5.80 15.77
N GLY A 364 -6.24 -5.51 14.48
CA GLY A 364 -5.45 -4.45 13.87
C GLY A 364 -6.16 -3.85 12.69
N GLY A 365 -5.48 -2.98 11.97
CA GLY A 365 -6.01 -2.42 10.74
C GLY A 365 -5.15 -1.29 10.20
N TRP A 366 -5.42 -0.91 8.97
CA TRP A 366 -4.76 0.20 8.30
C TRP A 366 -5.78 1.23 7.87
N SER A 367 -5.36 2.51 7.92
CA SER A 367 -6.18 3.68 7.60
C SER A 367 -7.45 3.79 8.45
N ALA A 368 -8.11 4.95 8.39
CA ALA A 368 -9.42 5.16 9.00
C ALA A 368 -10.50 5.04 7.92
N THR A 369 -11.70 4.65 8.32
CA THR A 369 -12.89 4.69 7.45
C THR A 369 -13.05 6.09 6.84
N PRO A 370 -13.26 6.22 5.52
CA PRO A 370 -13.43 7.50 4.87
C PRO A 370 -14.69 8.21 5.37
N LEU A 371 -14.67 9.54 5.25
CA LEU A 371 -15.90 10.32 5.32
C LEU A 371 -16.62 10.22 3.97
N TYR A 372 -17.94 10.10 4.03
CA TYR A 372 -18.80 10.11 2.86
C TYR A 372 -19.32 11.50 2.62
N LEU A 373 -19.22 11.95 1.37
CA LEU A 373 -19.45 13.35 1.02
C LEU A 373 -20.62 13.45 0.06
N GLU A 374 -21.57 14.30 0.41
CA GLU A 374 -22.51 14.86 -0.55
C GLU A 374 -21.91 16.16 -1.09
N LEU A 375 -21.75 16.25 -2.41
CA LEU A 375 -21.21 17.42 -3.09
C LEU A 375 -22.34 18.20 -3.76
N ALA A 376 -22.51 19.45 -3.38
CA ALA A 376 -23.34 20.42 -4.09
C ALA A 376 -22.53 21.01 -5.26
N ALA A 377 -22.76 20.50 -6.47
CA ALA A 377 -22.13 21.00 -7.69
C ALA A 377 -22.93 22.17 -8.26
N THR A 378 -22.28 23.32 -8.44
CA THR A 378 -22.87 24.57 -8.93
C THR A 378 -22.45 24.84 -10.37
N PHE A 379 -23.40 25.29 -11.19
CA PHE A 379 -23.21 25.58 -12.62
C PHE A 379 -23.70 26.98 -12.94
N SER A 380 -22.97 27.68 -13.82
CA SER A 380 -23.33 29.02 -14.31
C SER A 380 -24.41 29.01 -15.39
N LYS A 381 -24.66 27.86 -16.01
CA LYS A 381 -25.65 27.66 -17.08
C LYS A 381 -26.29 26.28 -16.95
N ASN A 382 -27.53 26.15 -17.41
CA ASN A 382 -28.25 24.88 -17.48
C ASN A 382 -28.05 24.17 -18.82
N THR A 383 -26.88 24.33 -19.46
CA THR A 383 -26.55 23.58 -20.67
C THR A 383 -26.55 22.09 -20.32
N ASP A 384 -27.30 21.29 -21.07
CA ASP A 384 -27.44 19.83 -20.93
C ASP A 384 -28.04 19.34 -19.60
N GLU A 385 -28.91 20.12 -18.96
CA GLU A 385 -29.57 19.74 -17.68
C GLU A 385 -28.58 19.43 -16.53
N CYS A 386 -27.35 19.94 -16.62
CA CYS A 386 -26.22 19.57 -15.76
C CYS A 386 -25.92 18.07 -15.74
N THR A 387 -26.16 17.39 -16.86
CA THR A 387 -25.67 16.04 -17.11
C THR A 387 -24.25 16.11 -17.65
N SER A 388 -23.46 15.04 -17.48
CA SER A 388 -22.12 14.96 -18.09
C SER A 388 -22.28 15.12 -19.61
N PRO A 389 -21.57 16.06 -20.27
CA PRO A 389 -20.27 16.63 -19.88
C PRO A 389 -20.31 18.04 -19.24
N GLY A 390 -21.43 18.49 -18.67
CA GLY A 390 -21.51 19.77 -17.97
C GLY A 390 -20.45 19.90 -16.86
N ILE A 391 -19.60 20.92 -16.96
CA ILE A 391 -18.52 21.18 -16.00
C ILE A 391 -19.03 22.19 -14.95
N PRO A 392 -19.04 21.83 -13.64
CA PRO A 392 -19.41 22.77 -12.59
C PRO A 392 -18.34 23.86 -12.42
N ILE A 393 -18.73 24.97 -11.84
CA ILE A 393 -17.82 26.04 -11.43
C ILE A 393 -17.34 25.83 -9.99
N LEU A 394 -18.18 25.27 -9.13
CA LEU A 394 -17.90 25.09 -7.70
C LEU A 394 -18.49 23.77 -7.22
N LEU A 395 -17.77 23.06 -6.34
CA LEU A 395 -18.31 21.96 -5.54
C LEU A 395 -18.11 22.26 -4.06
N GLU A 396 -19.16 22.09 -3.27
CA GLU A 396 -19.11 22.20 -1.81
C GLU A 396 -19.55 20.90 -1.17
N SER A 397 -18.76 20.38 -0.24
CA SER A 397 -19.05 19.10 0.41
C SER A 397 -19.77 19.27 1.74
N THR A 398 -20.65 18.32 2.05
CA THR A 398 -21.11 18.05 3.40
C THR A 398 -20.89 16.57 3.74
N THR A 399 -20.53 16.28 4.98
CA THR A 399 -20.37 14.89 5.44
C THR A 399 -21.74 14.26 5.68
N VAL A 400 -21.96 13.07 5.15
CA VAL A 400 -23.20 12.30 5.26
C VAL A 400 -22.93 10.84 5.63
N GLU A 401 -23.99 10.10 5.97
CA GLU A 401 -23.90 8.65 6.14
C GLU A 401 -23.66 7.94 4.81
N VAL A 402 -22.97 6.78 4.83
CA VAL A 402 -22.45 6.04 3.65
C VAL A 402 -23.47 5.74 2.54
N ASP A 403 -24.76 5.64 2.87
CA ASP A 403 -25.85 5.38 1.91
C ASP A 403 -26.86 6.54 1.81
N ALA A 404 -26.60 7.65 2.51
CA ALA A 404 -27.52 8.79 2.53
C ALA A 404 -27.43 9.63 1.25
N CYS A 405 -26.23 9.79 0.69
CA CYS A 405 -26.03 10.56 -0.53
C CYS A 405 -26.75 9.94 -1.72
N LYS A 406 -27.52 10.75 -2.45
CA LYS A 406 -28.20 10.34 -3.69
C LYS A 406 -27.93 11.36 -4.79
N VAL A 407 -27.27 10.92 -5.85
CA VAL A 407 -27.02 11.75 -7.03
C VAL A 407 -28.35 12.22 -7.61
N SER A 408 -28.51 13.54 -7.80
CA SER A 408 -29.73 14.06 -8.43
C SER A 408 -29.72 13.77 -9.93
N GLY A 409 -30.89 13.47 -10.49
CA GLY A 409 -31.02 13.13 -11.92
C GLY A 409 -30.91 14.34 -12.85
N SER A 410 -31.22 15.54 -12.34
CA SER A 410 -31.17 16.81 -13.06
C SER A 410 -30.75 17.95 -12.12
N CYS A 411 -30.44 19.10 -12.72
CA CYS A 411 -30.20 20.35 -12.01
C CYS A 411 -31.49 21.01 -11.49
N THR A 412 -31.37 21.68 -10.35
CA THR A 412 -32.40 22.57 -9.80
C THR A 412 -31.94 24.01 -9.91
N ALA A 413 -32.84 24.94 -10.27
CA ALA A 413 -32.51 26.35 -10.29
C ALA A 413 -32.33 26.90 -8.87
N ALA A 414 -31.24 27.64 -8.66
CA ALA A 414 -30.88 28.30 -7.42
C ALA A 414 -30.50 29.76 -7.73
N GLY A 415 -31.49 30.66 -7.70
CA GLY A 415 -31.31 32.04 -8.16
C GLY A 415 -30.95 32.08 -9.65
N SER A 416 -29.82 32.71 -9.99
CA SER A 416 -29.29 32.72 -11.37
C SER A 416 -28.38 31.53 -11.70
N LEU A 417 -28.22 30.58 -10.79
CA LEU A 417 -27.33 29.43 -10.92
C LEU A 417 -28.14 28.13 -10.94
N PHE A 418 -27.46 27.02 -11.19
CA PHE A 418 -28.05 25.69 -11.18
C PHE A 418 -27.23 24.77 -10.30
N THR A 419 -27.88 23.91 -9.53
CA THR A 419 -27.22 23.01 -8.58
C THR A 419 -27.63 21.56 -8.79
N ARG A 420 -26.68 20.65 -8.58
CA ARG A 420 -26.89 19.20 -8.63
C ARG A 420 -26.12 18.51 -7.52
N THR A 421 -26.70 17.46 -6.97
CA THR A 421 -26.05 16.62 -5.95
C THR A 421 -25.20 15.56 -6.63
N LEU A 422 -23.92 15.46 -6.23
CA LEU A 422 -22.99 14.38 -6.55
C LEU A 422 -22.55 13.70 -5.25
N CYS A 423 -22.01 12.49 -5.35
CA CYS A 423 -21.54 11.72 -4.19
C CYS A 423 -20.07 11.37 -4.34
N SER A 424 -19.31 11.51 -3.25
CA SER A 424 -17.88 11.21 -3.19
C SER A 424 -17.47 10.74 -1.79
N SER A 425 -16.17 10.66 -1.53
CA SER A 425 -15.60 10.36 -0.21
C SER A 425 -14.27 11.07 -0.02
N SER A 426 -13.84 11.25 1.23
CA SER A 426 -12.58 11.92 1.56
C SER A 426 -11.33 11.23 0.99
N VAL A 427 -11.43 9.96 0.57
CA VAL A 427 -10.31 9.21 -0.04
C VAL A 427 -10.30 9.34 -1.56
N ASN A 428 -11.46 9.49 -2.20
CA ASN A 428 -11.58 9.55 -3.67
C ASN A 428 -11.78 10.97 -4.21
N ILE A 429 -11.86 11.99 -3.35
CA ILE A 429 -12.28 13.34 -3.73
C ILE A 429 -11.43 13.94 -4.84
N GLN A 430 -10.12 13.66 -4.87
CA GLN A 430 -9.23 14.14 -5.91
C GLN A 430 -9.50 13.51 -7.27
N ASP A 431 -9.70 12.18 -7.30
CA ASP A 431 -9.97 11.44 -8.53
C ASP A 431 -11.37 11.75 -9.06
N ASP A 432 -12.35 11.85 -8.15
CA ASP A 432 -13.72 12.25 -8.48
C ASP A 432 -13.74 13.68 -9.05
N ALA A 433 -13.00 14.62 -8.45
CA ALA A 433 -12.83 15.96 -8.99
C ALA A 433 -12.18 15.94 -10.38
N ALA A 434 -11.10 15.17 -10.57
CA ALA A 434 -10.45 15.02 -11.86
C ALA A 434 -11.41 14.45 -12.93
N ALA A 435 -12.27 13.50 -12.57
CA ALA A 435 -13.29 12.96 -13.46
C ALA A 435 -14.39 13.99 -13.79
N ILE A 436 -14.80 14.79 -12.81
CA ILE A 436 -15.86 15.81 -12.95
C ILE A 436 -15.37 16.98 -13.82
N PHE A 437 -14.18 17.52 -13.55
CA PHE A 437 -13.61 18.64 -14.30
C PHE A 437 -12.94 18.23 -15.62
N GLY A 438 -12.61 16.94 -15.75
CA GLY A 438 -11.96 16.39 -16.94
C GLY A 438 -10.60 17.04 -17.19
N ARG A 439 -10.51 17.82 -18.27
CA ARG A 439 -9.27 18.53 -18.63
C ARG A 439 -9.13 19.89 -17.96
N MET A 440 -10.18 20.37 -17.31
CA MET A 440 -10.16 21.68 -16.67
C MET A 440 -9.37 21.64 -15.36
N PRO A 441 -8.59 22.68 -15.07
CA PRO A 441 -7.89 22.79 -13.80
C PRO A 441 -8.85 23.02 -12.64
N PHE A 442 -8.50 22.52 -11.47
CA PHE A 442 -9.29 22.71 -10.25
C PHE A 442 -8.38 22.78 -9.02
N VAL A 443 -8.87 23.45 -7.99
CA VAL A 443 -8.22 23.55 -6.67
C VAL A 443 -9.20 23.04 -5.61
N ILE A 444 -8.76 22.08 -4.80
CA ILE A 444 -9.43 21.50 -3.64
C ILE A 444 -8.92 22.19 -2.39
N VAL A 445 -9.84 22.68 -1.57
CA VAL A 445 -9.59 23.25 -0.25
C VAL A 445 -10.32 22.39 0.77
N GLU A 446 -9.57 21.66 1.58
CA GLU A 446 -10.09 20.99 2.77
C GLU A 446 -9.95 21.94 3.96
N ALA A 447 -11.06 22.25 4.62
CA ALA A 447 -11.11 23.04 5.84
C ALA A 447 -11.32 22.12 7.05
N PHE A 448 -10.57 22.38 8.13
CA PHE A 448 -10.63 21.63 9.38
C PHE A 448 -11.16 22.52 10.50
N HIS A 449 -11.64 21.90 11.57
CA HIS A 449 -12.08 22.61 12.76
C HIS A 449 -10.92 23.45 13.34
N PRO A 450 -11.17 24.70 13.78
CA PRO A 450 -10.11 25.60 14.21
C PRO A 450 -9.21 25.05 15.32
N GLY A 451 -7.88 25.18 15.14
CA GLY A 451 -6.87 24.77 16.11
C GLY A 451 -6.66 23.27 16.23
N LYS A 452 -7.13 22.50 15.24
CA LYS A 452 -7.02 21.03 15.20
C LYS A 452 -5.94 20.58 14.22
N SER A 453 -5.52 19.32 14.33
CA SER A 453 -4.67 18.67 13.33
C SER A 453 -5.47 18.33 12.07
N CYS A 454 -4.80 18.12 10.92
CA CYS A 454 -5.43 17.69 9.65
C CYS A 454 -5.81 16.21 9.70
N ALA A 455 -6.52 15.81 10.75
CA ALA A 455 -7.02 14.47 10.90
C ALA A 455 -8.37 14.39 10.19
N PRO A 456 -8.69 13.27 9.50
CA PRO A 456 -10.00 13.09 8.87
C PRO A 456 -11.19 13.35 9.81
N ALA A 457 -11.04 13.04 11.10
CA ALA A 457 -12.07 13.27 12.11
C ALA A 457 -12.36 14.77 12.39
N GLU A 458 -11.44 15.66 12.02
CA GLU A 458 -11.56 17.10 12.25
C GLU A 458 -11.88 17.85 10.95
N LEU A 459 -12.06 17.14 9.82
CA LEU A 459 -12.49 17.72 8.55
C LEU A 459 -13.89 18.32 8.71
N ASP A 460 -14.01 19.61 8.44
CA ASP A 460 -15.28 20.35 8.49
C ASP A 460 -15.98 20.30 7.13
N ASN A 461 -15.30 20.81 6.10
CA ASN A 461 -15.81 20.82 4.73
C ASN A 461 -14.69 20.78 3.69
N ILE A 462 -15.06 20.49 2.46
CA ILE A 462 -14.23 20.55 1.27
C ILE A 462 -14.92 21.47 0.26
N THR A 463 -14.16 22.43 -0.28
CA THR A 463 -14.60 23.26 -1.41
C THR A 463 -13.68 23.03 -2.59
N ILE A 464 -14.24 22.84 -3.78
CA ILE A 464 -13.48 22.63 -5.01
C ILE A 464 -13.85 23.70 -6.04
N TYR A 465 -12.84 24.45 -6.47
CA TYR A 465 -12.99 25.59 -7.39
C TYR A 465 -12.50 25.22 -8.78
N LEU A 466 -13.28 25.58 -9.82
CA LEU A 466 -12.77 25.62 -11.19
C LEU A 466 -11.67 26.68 -11.28
N ALA A 467 -10.44 26.27 -11.60
CA ALA A 467 -9.25 27.12 -11.55
C ALA A 467 -8.80 27.59 -12.94
N ASP A 468 -9.75 28.01 -13.77
CA ASP A 468 -9.48 28.51 -15.11
C ASP A 468 -9.02 29.98 -15.12
N GLY A 469 -8.98 30.67 -13.99
CA GLY A 469 -8.61 32.08 -13.90
C GLY A 469 -9.68 33.05 -14.39
N ARG A 470 -10.91 32.59 -14.67
CA ARG A 470 -12.07 33.45 -14.94
C ARG A 470 -12.80 33.80 -13.65
N CYS A 471 -13.58 34.86 -13.72
CA CYS A 471 -14.54 35.21 -12.70
C CYS A 471 -15.76 34.28 -12.78
N HIS A 472 -16.07 33.61 -11.68
CA HIS A 472 -17.21 32.72 -11.55
C HIS A 472 -18.16 33.21 -10.46
N LYS A 473 -19.42 33.44 -10.83
CA LYS A 473 -20.48 33.85 -9.91
C LYS A 473 -20.91 32.66 -9.04
N THR A 474 -20.87 32.80 -7.71
CA THR A 474 -21.29 31.77 -6.74
C THR A 474 -22.63 32.06 -6.09
N GLY A 475 -23.11 33.29 -6.24
CA GLY A 475 -24.42 33.75 -5.77
C GLY A 475 -24.73 35.13 -6.33
N ASP A 476 -25.90 35.68 -6.03
CA ASP A 476 -26.33 36.98 -6.59
C ASP A 476 -25.41 38.15 -6.24
N SER A 477 -24.62 38.02 -5.19
CA SER A 477 -23.67 39.03 -4.72
C SER A 477 -22.30 38.46 -4.40
N THR A 478 -21.93 37.28 -4.91
CA THR A 478 -20.62 36.67 -4.61
C THR A 478 -20.02 36.01 -5.84
N SER A 479 -18.70 36.04 -5.91
CA SER A 479 -17.93 35.44 -6.99
C SER A 479 -16.54 35.04 -6.53
N TYR A 480 -15.82 34.30 -7.36
CA TYR A 480 -14.42 33.98 -7.13
C TYR A 480 -13.61 33.94 -8.43
N VAL A 481 -12.30 34.05 -8.29
CA VAL A 481 -11.29 33.72 -9.31
C VAL A 481 -10.34 32.71 -8.68
N ALA A 482 -10.05 31.62 -9.38
CA ALA A 482 -9.04 30.66 -8.94
C ALA A 482 -8.03 30.38 -10.06
N THR A 483 -6.75 30.28 -9.72
CA THR A 483 -5.67 29.92 -10.65
C THR A 483 -4.76 28.84 -10.06
N ARG A 484 -4.12 28.09 -10.97
CA ARG A 484 -3.18 27.03 -10.68
C ARG A 484 -2.01 27.09 -11.65
N THR A 485 -0.81 27.38 -11.16
CA THR A 485 0.38 27.63 -12.00
C THR A 485 1.39 26.49 -11.88
N LYS A 486 2.04 26.10 -13.00
CA LYS A 486 3.05 25.04 -13.01
C LYS A 486 4.30 25.43 -12.22
N GLY A 487 4.45 24.90 -11.00
CA GLY A 487 5.72 24.88 -10.26
C GLY A 487 6.24 23.46 -10.13
N LEU A 488 7.24 23.11 -10.95
CA LEU A 488 8.15 21.99 -10.63
C LEU A 488 8.89 22.34 -9.35
N LEU A 489 8.46 21.90 -8.17
CA LEU A 489 9.26 21.80 -6.92
C LEU A 489 10.21 22.99 -6.63
N LEU A 490 9.87 24.20 -7.07
CA LEU A 490 10.68 25.40 -6.96
C LEU A 490 9.82 26.45 -6.27
N PRO A 491 10.36 27.21 -5.31
CA PRO A 491 9.64 28.28 -4.62
C PRO A 491 8.98 29.24 -5.63
N GLY A 492 7.64 29.23 -5.71
CA GLY A 492 6.84 30.11 -6.60
C GLY A 492 5.77 29.47 -7.54
N SER A 493 5.37 28.19 -7.43
CA SER A 493 3.99 27.80 -7.83
C SER A 493 3.03 28.62 -6.98
N ASP A 494 2.30 29.54 -7.60
CA ASP A 494 1.28 30.33 -6.93
C ASP A 494 -0.08 29.82 -7.41
N ASP A 495 -0.68 28.91 -6.65
CA ASP A 495 -2.12 28.67 -6.76
C ASP A 495 -2.81 29.83 -6.03
N THR A 496 -3.89 30.37 -6.59
CA THR A 496 -4.62 31.47 -5.95
C THR A 496 -6.09 31.18 -5.91
N ILE A 497 -6.74 31.54 -4.81
CA ILE A 497 -8.20 31.64 -4.73
C ILE A 497 -8.50 33.01 -4.16
N THR A 498 -9.22 33.83 -4.92
CA THR A 498 -9.71 35.12 -4.48
C THR A 498 -11.23 35.09 -4.51
N THR A 499 -11.88 35.30 -3.36
CA THR A 499 -13.33 35.44 -3.28
C THR A 499 -13.74 36.91 -3.17
N TYR A 500 -14.91 37.25 -3.69
CA TYR A 500 -15.40 38.62 -3.81
C TYR A 500 -16.81 38.74 -3.26
N THR A 501 -17.08 39.91 -2.66
CA THR A 501 -18.42 40.31 -2.15
C THR A 501 -19.34 40.91 -3.21
N ASP A 502 -19.01 40.71 -4.50
CA ASP A 502 -19.92 40.96 -5.60
C ASP A 502 -19.90 39.83 -6.63
N ALA A 503 -20.78 39.88 -7.63
CA ALA A 503 -20.96 38.84 -8.63
C ALA A 503 -20.03 38.97 -9.86
N VAL A 504 -19.12 39.96 -9.88
CA VAL A 504 -18.35 40.33 -11.08
C VAL A 504 -16.84 40.47 -10.83
N CYS A 505 -16.36 39.98 -9.68
CA CYS A 505 -14.95 39.98 -9.28
C CYS A 505 -14.31 41.38 -9.34
N THR A 506 -14.94 42.38 -8.75
CA THR A 506 -14.36 43.74 -8.70
C THR A 506 -13.13 43.75 -7.78
N PRO A 507 -11.94 44.19 -8.24
CA PRO A 507 -10.70 44.15 -7.43
C PRO A 507 -10.80 44.81 -6.05
N ASP A 508 -11.55 45.90 -5.90
CA ASP A 508 -11.69 46.58 -4.60
C ASP A 508 -12.71 45.92 -3.64
N LYS A 509 -13.23 44.74 -3.98
CA LYS A 509 -14.25 44.00 -3.20
C LYS A 509 -13.83 42.59 -2.82
N GLU A 510 -12.53 42.33 -2.85
CA GLU A 510 -11.93 41.08 -2.38
C GLU A 510 -12.22 40.87 -0.90
N GLU A 511 -12.70 39.67 -0.57
CA GLU A 511 -13.02 39.26 0.81
C GLU A 511 -11.92 38.37 1.39
N LEU A 512 -11.38 37.50 0.56
CA LEU A 512 -10.34 36.55 0.94
C LEU A 512 -9.43 36.30 -0.26
N GLU A 513 -8.13 36.48 -0.07
CA GLU A 513 -7.10 36.06 -1.01
C GLU A 513 -6.28 34.96 -0.35
N LEU A 514 -6.22 33.79 -0.99
CA LEU A 514 -5.41 32.65 -0.56
C LEU A 514 -4.25 32.48 -1.55
N PRO A 515 -3.12 33.18 -1.36
CA PRO A 515 -1.90 32.89 -2.11
C PRO A 515 -1.28 31.60 -1.58
N ILE A 516 -1.21 30.59 -2.43
CA ILE A 516 -0.62 29.27 -2.15
C ILE A 516 0.71 29.23 -2.89
N THR A 517 1.78 29.67 -2.24
CA THR A 517 3.14 29.60 -2.77
C THR A 517 3.69 28.16 -2.70
N ALA A 518 4.62 27.78 -3.60
CA ALA A 518 5.19 26.41 -3.65
C ALA A 518 5.77 25.86 -2.34
N ARG A 519 6.06 26.74 -1.37
CA ARG A 519 6.54 26.33 -0.05
C ARG A 519 5.44 25.70 0.81
N GLN A 520 4.18 25.93 0.46
CA GLN A 520 2.96 25.46 1.12
C GLN A 520 2.46 24.12 0.56
N GLU A 521 2.71 23.79 -0.72
CA GLU A 521 2.33 22.49 -1.33
C GLU A 521 3.05 21.28 -0.69
N GLY A 522 4.18 21.50 -0.01
CA GLY A 522 4.94 20.45 0.68
C GLY A 522 4.61 20.26 2.17
N GLU A 523 3.96 21.24 2.80
CA GLU A 523 3.74 21.30 4.26
C GLU A 523 2.30 21.74 4.58
N ASN A 524 1.34 20.89 4.17
CA ASN A 524 -0.08 20.92 4.50
C ASN A 524 -0.34 21.15 5.99
N SER A 525 -0.94 22.29 6.39
CA SER A 525 -0.91 22.73 7.79
C SER A 525 -2.25 22.67 8.50
N CYS A 526 -2.28 21.94 9.63
CA CYS A 526 -3.25 22.18 10.69
C CYS A 526 -2.60 22.00 12.08
N GLY A 527 -2.90 22.93 12.99
CA GLY A 527 -2.31 23.13 14.32
C GLY A 527 -1.49 24.43 14.42
N GLU A 528 -1.57 25.14 15.55
CA GLU A 528 -0.96 26.48 15.83
C GLU A 528 0.56 26.58 15.59
N TYR A 529 1.25 25.45 15.44
CA TYR A 529 2.70 25.35 15.29
C TYR A 529 3.18 24.96 13.88
N SER A 530 2.35 25.09 12.84
CA SER A 530 2.86 25.04 11.47
C SER A 530 3.52 26.37 11.15
N TRP A 531 4.81 26.34 10.78
CA TRP A 531 5.60 27.55 10.57
C TRP A 531 5.55 28.04 9.11
N THR A 532 4.71 27.42 8.27
CA THR A 532 4.83 27.49 6.80
C THR A 532 3.52 27.29 6.00
N GLY A 533 2.39 26.86 6.59
CA GLY A 533 1.13 26.60 5.86
C GLY A 533 -0.07 27.48 6.25
N ILE A 534 -1.22 27.33 5.58
CA ILE A 534 -2.47 28.04 5.93
C ILE A 534 -3.10 27.35 7.14
N LEU A 535 -3.45 28.10 8.19
CA LEU A 535 -4.03 27.54 9.40
C LEU A 535 -5.36 26.84 9.07
N ASP A 536 -5.52 25.62 9.62
CA ASP A 536 -6.72 24.79 9.52
C ASP A 536 -7.16 24.45 8.08
N LYS A 537 -6.24 24.52 7.10
CA LYS A 537 -6.54 24.24 5.69
C LYS A 537 -5.48 23.39 5.01
N LEU A 538 -5.94 22.47 4.19
CA LEU A 538 -5.15 21.72 3.23
C LEU A 538 -5.61 22.08 1.82
N ILE A 539 -4.66 22.45 0.94
CA ILE A 539 -4.96 22.88 -0.42
C ILE A 539 -4.12 22.09 -1.42
N TYR A 540 -4.77 21.56 -2.45
CA TYR A 540 -4.16 20.77 -3.53
C TYR A 540 -5.07 20.80 -4.76
N GLY A 541 -4.69 20.17 -5.88
CA GLY A 541 -5.53 20.22 -7.08
C GLY A 541 -5.01 19.44 -8.28
N GLY A 542 -5.71 19.61 -9.41
CA GLY A 542 -5.41 18.98 -10.69
C GLY A 542 -5.36 19.99 -11.85
N GLY A 543 -4.58 19.69 -12.89
CA GLY A 543 -4.44 20.56 -14.06
C GLY A 543 -3.68 21.86 -13.82
N TYR A 544 -3.63 22.72 -14.84
CA TYR A 544 -3.04 24.07 -14.79
C TYR A 544 -3.97 25.07 -15.47
N THR A 545 -4.02 26.30 -14.95
CA THR A 545 -4.76 27.40 -15.58
C THR A 545 -4.27 27.59 -17.01
N PRO A 546 -5.16 27.52 -18.01
CA PRO A 546 -4.76 27.71 -19.39
C PRO A 546 -4.43 29.18 -19.67
N LEU A 547 -3.60 29.41 -20.69
CA LEU A 547 -3.48 30.74 -21.27
C LEU A 547 -4.68 31.01 -22.17
N TYR A 548 -5.18 32.24 -22.16
CA TYR A 548 -6.26 32.68 -23.03
C TYR A 548 -5.71 33.14 -24.37
N LEU A 549 -6.39 32.73 -25.43
CA LEU A 549 -5.91 32.89 -26.80
C LEU A 549 -6.92 33.67 -27.62
N GLN A 550 -6.41 34.65 -28.35
CA GLN A 550 -7.15 35.34 -29.42
C GLN A 550 -6.50 34.98 -30.75
N SER A 551 -7.29 34.39 -31.65
CA SER A 551 -6.88 34.03 -32.99
C SER A 551 -7.54 34.96 -34.01
N THR A 552 -6.72 35.63 -34.81
CA THR A 552 -7.18 36.29 -36.04
C THR A 552 -7.26 35.23 -37.13
N ALA A 553 -8.47 34.85 -37.51
CA ALA A 553 -8.75 33.88 -38.57
C ALA A 553 -8.86 34.58 -39.92
N THR A 554 -8.19 34.04 -40.94
CA THR A 554 -8.19 34.56 -42.31
C THR A 554 -8.87 33.58 -43.25
N PHE A 555 -9.71 34.11 -44.16
CA PHE A 555 -10.53 33.35 -45.10
C PHE A 555 -10.42 33.92 -46.52
N GLU A 556 -10.59 33.05 -47.52
CA GLU A 556 -10.60 33.45 -48.95
C GLU A 556 -11.97 33.92 -49.43
N SER A 557 -13.04 33.62 -48.69
CA SER A 557 -14.40 34.09 -48.97
C SER A 557 -15.14 34.41 -47.67
N GLY A 558 -16.10 35.34 -47.75
CA GLY A 558 -17.00 35.70 -46.65
C GLY A 558 -18.28 34.85 -46.61
N ASP A 559 -18.44 33.88 -47.53
CA ASP A 559 -19.62 33.03 -47.60
C ASP A 559 -19.63 32.02 -46.41
N ASN A 560 -20.82 31.73 -45.87
CA ASN A 560 -21.09 30.78 -44.76
C ASN A 560 -20.63 31.16 -43.34
N HIS A 561 -20.66 32.45 -42.93
CA HIS A 561 -20.27 32.86 -41.56
C HIS A 561 -18.84 32.42 -41.18
N CYS A 562 -17.92 32.40 -42.16
CA CYS A 562 -16.48 32.38 -41.87
C CYS A 562 -16.04 31.08 -41.18
N VAL A 563 -16.43 29.98 -41.82
CA VAL A 563 -16.03 28.61 -41.48
C VAL A 563 -14.86 28.18 -42.37
N SER A 564 -13.98 27.29 -41.89
CA SER A 564 -12.78 26.81 -42.61
C SER A 564 -11.76 27.91 -42.95
N PRO A 565 -11.08 28.50 -41.94
CA PRO A 565 -10.01 29.46 -42.20
C PRO A 565 -8.84 28.80 -42.94
N ILE A 566 -8.09 29.61 -43.69
CA ILE A 566 -6.84 29.18 -44.33
C ILE A 566 -5.62 29.43 -43.42
N TYR A 567 -5.75 30.36 -42.47
CA TYR A 567 -4.70 30.77 -41.55
C TYR A 567 -5.28 31.29 -40.23
N LEU A 568 -4.66 30.92 -39.11
CA LEU A 568 -4.90 31.50 -37.79
C LEU A 568 -3.61 32.15 -37.27
N ASP A 569 -3.66 33.43 -36.91
CA ASP A 569 -2.61 34.10 -36.13
C ASP A 569 -3.09 34.28 -34.69
N THR A 570 -2.51 33.51 -33.78
CA THR A 570 -2.98 33.41 -32.39
C THR A 570 -1.97 34.00 -31.43
N THR A 571 -2.47 34.85 -30.53
CA THR A 571 -1.68 35.49 -29.49
C THR A 571 -2.26 35.18 -28.12
N VAL A 572 -1.39 35.21 -27.11
CA VAL A 572 -1.82 35.12 -25.71
C VAL A 572 -2.39 36.46 -25.29
N VAL A 573 -3.59 36.45 -24.72
CA VAL A 573 -4.29 37.64 -24.21
C VAL A 573 -4.68 37.44 -22.75
N GLY A 574 -5.06 38.53 -22.08
CA GLY A 574 -5.61 38.45 -20.73
C GLY A 574 -6.96 37.71 -20.69
N THR A 575 -7.33 37.21 -19.51
CA THR A 575 -8.65 36.61 -19.27
C THR A 575 -9.76 37.56 -19.72
N ASN A 576 -10.76 37.04 -20.45
CA ASN A 576 -11.91 37.78 -20.99
C ASN A 576 -11.56 38.92 -21.97
N ALA A 577 -10.30 39.06 -22.42
CA ALA A 577 -9.92 40.09 -23.38
C ALA A 577 -10.38 39.79 -24.82
N CYS A 578 -10.72 38.53 -25.12
CA CYS A 578 -11.12 38.11 -26.46
C CYS A 578 -12.66 38.13 -26.62
N THR A 579 -13.14 38.74 -27.70
CA THR A 579 -14.53 38.67 -28.15
C THR A 579 -14.58 38.07 -29.55
N ALA A 580 -15.25 36.93 -29.70
CA ALA A 580 -15.35 36.25 -30.99
C ALA A 580 -16.23 37.07 -31.96
N SER A 581 -15.84 37.10 -33.22
CA SER A 581 -16.65 37.77 -34.26
C SER A 581 -17.82 36.88 -34.65
N GLU A 582 -19.02 37.46 -34.79
CA GLU A 582 -20.19 36.75 -35.33
C GLU A 582 -20.07 36.57 -36.85
N ASP A 583 -19.49 37.57 -37.53
CA ASP A 583 -19.22 37.59 -38.97
C ASP A 583 -17.77 38.03 -39.24
N CYS A 584 -17.23 37.61 -40.39
CA CYS A 584 -15.92 38.07 -40.88
C CYS A 584 -16.08 39.31 -41.73
N THR A 585 -15.11 40.20 -41.59
CA THR A 585 -15.08 41.47 -42.29
C THR A 585 -14.10 41.39 -43.45
N ALA A 586 -14.48 41.97 -44.60
CA ALA A 586 -13.59 42.10 -45.74
C ALA A 586 -12.34 42.91 -45.36
N ALA A 587 -11.17 42.38 -45.70
CA ALA A 587 -9.85 42.93 -45.46
C ALA A 587 -9.04 42.80 -46.76
N GLY A 588 -9.27 43.73 -47.69
CA GLY A 588 -8.73 43.64 -49.06
C GLY A 588 -9.44 42.54 -49.86
N ASP A 589 -8.66 41.66 -50.49
CA ASP A 589 -9.18 40.50 -51.24
C ASP A 589 -9.51 39.29 -50.32
N LEU A 590 -9.26 39.41 -49.01
CA LEU A 590 -9.49 38.36 -48.01
C LEU A 590 -10.56 38.80 -47.01
N PHE A 591 -10.94 37.88 -46.12
CA PHE A 591 -11.84 38.14 -45.01
C PHE A 591 -11.16 37.75 -43.69
N THR A 592 -11.47 38.48 -42.62
CA THR A 592 -10.90 38.24 -41.28
C THR A 592 -11.96 38.18 -40.20
N GLY A 593 -11.76 37.31 -39.22
CA GLY A 593 -12.62 37.18 -38.03
C GLY A 593 -11.80 36.87 -36.78
N THR A 594 -12.40 37.02 -35.61
CA THR A 594 -11.75 36.69 -34.33
C THR A 594 -12.34 35.41 -33.76
N LEU A 595 -11.47 34.45 -33.42
CA LEU A 595 -11.80 33.26 -32.65
C LEU A 595 -11.17 33.34 -31.27
N CYS A 596 -11.93 32.98 -30.24
CA CYS A 596 -11.46 32.94 -28.87
C CYS A 596 -11.31 31.50 -28.41
N SER A 597 -10.13 31.17 -27.88
CA SER A 597 -9.83 29.83 -27.38
C SER A 597 -8.95 29.91 -26.13
N SER A 598 -8.45 28.76 -25.69
CA SER A 598 -7.48 28.67 -24.61
C SER A 598 -6.48 27.56 -24.91
N THR A 599 -5.32 27.53 -24.25
CA THR A 599 -4.38 26.42 -24.42
C THR A 599 -4.97 25.06 -24.01
N ALA A 600 -6.06 25.03 -23.24
CA ALA A 600 -6.76 23.80 -22.88
C ALA A 600 -7.66 23.27 -24.02
N THR A 601 -8.25 24.16 -24.82
CA THR A 601 -9.25 23.83 -25.86
C THR A 601 -8.74 24.02 -27.28
N PHE A 602 -7.60 24.71 -27.47
CA PHE A 602 -7.09 25.16 -28.77
C PHE A 602 -7.06 24.06 -29.83
N LYS A 603 -6.67 22.84 -29.44
CA LYS A 603 -6.63 21.71 -30.38
C LYS A 603 -8.03 21.38 -30.91
N ASP A 604 -9.02 21.28 -30.04
CA ASP A 604 -10.39 20.94 -30.42
C ASP A 604 -11.04 22.12 -31.17
N ASP A 605 -10.76 23.35 -30.75
CA ASP A 605 -11.20 24.58 -31.41
C ASP A 605 -10.62 24.71 -32.82
N ALA A 606 -9.34 24.37 -33.01
CA ALA A 606 -8.69 24.35 -34.32
C ALA A 606 -9.28 23.24 -35.22
N VAL A 607 -9.50 22.03 -34.68
CA VAL A 607 -10.18 20.95 -35.43
C VAL A 607 -11.58 21.38 -35.85
N ALA A 608 -12.33 22.02 -34.96
CA ALA A 608 -13.66 22.54 -35.27
C ALA A 608 -13.60 23.63 -36.36
N ALA A 609 -12.64 24.55 -36.27
CA ALA A 609 -12.49 25.64 -37.23
C ALA A 609 -12.14 25.13 -38.64
N PHE A 610 -11.17 24.22 -38.76
CA PHE A 610 -10.70 23.68 -40.05
C PHE A 610 -11.55 22.51 -40.58
N HIS A 611 -12.48 21.98 -39.78
CA HIS A 611 -13.33 20.84 -40.10
C HIS A 611 -12.51 19.61 -40.58
N SER A 612 -12.73 19.18 -41.82
CA SER A 612 -12.04 18.03 -42.44
C SER A 612 -10.74 18.40 -43.14
N THR A 613 -10.37 19.69 -43.14
CA THR A 613 -9.17 20.17 -43.82
C THR A 613 -7.94 19.88 -42.95
N PRO A 614 -6.92 19.19 -43.47
CA PRO A 614 -5.66 19.02 -42.74
C PRO A 614 -5.03 20.38 -42.43
N PHE A 615 -4.41 20.52 -41.27
CA PHE A 615 -3.74 21.76 -40.86
C PHE A 615 -2.45 21.46 -40.08
N VAL A 616 -1.57 22.45 -40.03
CA VAL A 616 -0.31 22.42 -39.26
C VAL A 616 -0.34 23.53 -38.23
N VAL A 617 -0.06 23.17 -36.97
CA VAL A 617 0.08 24.10 -35.86
C VAL A 617 1.56 24.36 -35.59
N VAL A 618 1.93 25.63 -35.47
CA VAL A 618 3.28 26.09 -35.13
C VAL A 618 3.18 26.94 -33.87
N GLU A 619 3.67 26.38 -32.76
CA GLU A 619 3.75 27.08 -31.47
C GLU A 619 5.11 27.74 -31.32
N THR A 620 5.13 29.01 -30.90
CA THR A 620 6.36 29.78 -30.65
C THR A 620 6.50 30.03 -29.16
N PHE A 621 7.64 29.63 -28.61
CA PHE A 621 7.97 29.78 -27.20
C PHE A 621 9.12 30.76 -26.99
N THR A 622 9.21 31.32 -25.79
CA THR A 622 10.38 32.11 -25.38
C THR A 622 11.65 31.26 -25.51
N ALA A 623 12.69 31.83 -26.12
CA ALA A 623 13.94 31.11 -26.38
C ALA A 623 14.54 30.55 -25.07
N GLY A 624 14.85 29.25 -25.05
CA GLY A 624 15.44 28.57 -23.91
C GLY A 624 14.46 28.09 -22.83
N ALA A 625 13.14 28.20 -23.05
CA ALA A 625 12.12 27.88 -22.04
C ALA A 625 11.53 26.45 -22.13
N ASP A 626 12.26 25.49 -22.71
CA ASP A 626 11.87 24.07 -22.83
C ASP A 626 10.43 23.82 -23.32
N CYS A 627 9.93 24.69 -24.19
CA CYS A 627 8.55 24.65 -24.70
C CYS A 627 7.48 24.57 -23.59
N ALA A 628 7.74 25.15 -22.41
CA ALA A 628 6.75 25.21 -21.34
C ALA A 628 5.57 26.09 -21.75
N THR A 629 4.33 25.67 -21.43
CA THR A 629 3.11 26.43 -21.77
C THR A 629 3.14 27.87 -21.24
N THR A 630 3.73 28.09 -20.05
CA THR A 630 3.92 29.44 -19.47
C THR A 630 4.84 30.36 -20.27
N SER A 631 5.62 29.80 -21.20
CA SER A 631 6.53 30.52 -22.08
C SER A 631 6.01 30.67 -23.51
N LEU A 632 4.79 30.18 -23.79
CA LEU A 632 4.14 30.28 -25.09
C LEU A 632 3.87 31.76 -25.41
N THR A 633 4.27 32.18 -26.60
CA THR A 633 4.16 33.58 -27.06
C THR A 633 3.13 33.76 -28.16
N SER A 634 3.08 32.82 -29.12
CA SER A 634 2.11 32.83 -30.22
C SER A 634 1.89 31.44 -30.78
N ILE A 635 0.73 31.23 -31.42
CA ILE A 635 0.44 30.03 -32.20
C ILE A 635 0.04 30.46 -33.61
N LYS A 636 0.63 29.85 -34.63
CA LYS A 636 0.22 30.01 -36.02
C LYS A 636 -0.34 28.70 -36.53
N THR A 637 -1.49 28.74 -37.20
CA THR A 637 -2.09 27.54 -37.80
C THR A 637 -2.29 27.76 -39.28
N TYR A 638 -1.83 26.80 -40.09
CA TYR A 638 -1.86 26.86 -41.54
C TYR A 638 -2.67 25.70 -42.08
N THR A 639 -3.53 25.96 -43.07
CA THR A 639 -4.11 24.87 -43.85
C THR A 639 -3.02 24.08 -44.60
N ALA A 640 -3.20 22.77 -44.71
CA ALA A 640 -2.25 21.83 -45.31
C ALA A 640 -2.91 21.00 -46.42
N ASP A 641 -3.55 21.69 -47.36
CA ASP A 641 -4.34 21.11 -48.46
C ASP A 641 -3.58 21.04 -49.80
N LEU A 642 -2.28 21.35 -49.79
CA LEU A 642 -1.39 21.44 -50.95
C LEU A 642 -1.68 22.59 -51.92
N LYS A 643 -2.54 23.55 -51.57
CA LYS A 643 -2.78 24.76 -52.36
C LYS A 643 -1.94 25.94 -51.85
N CYS A 644 -1.80 26.94 -52.72
CA CYS A 644 -1.23 28.23 -52.37
C CYS A 644 -2.34 29.14 -51.84
N HIS A 645 -2.18 29.66 -50.65
CA HIS A 645 -3.13 30.55 -49.99
C HIS A 645 -2.49 31.91 -49.70
N ALA A 646 -3.25 32.98 -49.92
CA ALA A 646 -2.82 34.32 -49.54
C ALA A 646 -3.01 34.51 -48.03
N THR A 647 -1.97 34.93 -47.31
CA THR A 647 -2.00 35.11 -45.84
C THR A 647 -1.99 36.58 -45.42
N GLY A 648 -2.31 37.48 -46.35
CA GLY A 648 -2.21 38.94 -46.19
C GLY A 648 -1.00 39.52 -46.95
N ALA A 649 -1.00 40.85 -47.10
CA ALA A 649 0.10 41.64 -47.68
C ALA A 649 1.04 42.17 -46.59
#